data_AF-A0A2G6B8R5-F1
#
_entry.id   AF-A0A2G6B8R5-F1
#
_cell.length_a   1.000
_cell.length_b   1.000
_cell.length_c   1.000
_cell.angle_alpha   90.00
_cell.angle_beta   90.00
_cell.angle_gamma   90.00
#
_symmetry.space_group_name_H-M   'P 1'
#
loop_
_entity.id
_entity.type
_entity.pdbx_description
1 polymer ?
#
loop_
_entity_poly.entity_id
_entity_poly.type
_entity_poly.pdbx_seq_one_letter_code
_entity_poly.pdbx_strand_id
1 'polypeptide(L)'
;MKNENSLLQWDGSSSERLERGKEATYLMFNSLIMDLMLVVLIGVASQWIAWRTRMPAIVVMAIAGLVVGPIFDLINPQQSMGELYSPIITFAVAIILFEGSLNLDFKEIKGFGRPVARIVTFGAFIAWIAGSLAAHYIAGLSWEVAFIIGGLFIVTGPTVILPLLRQARLKPRAAAILKWEGIVVDPFGALLAVFAFEVIRFLNSEVTAKAMLLFVGASLFSVFLGWGTSRILGTAFEKGWVPEYLKAPILFGLVLFVFVLSDEIMHETGLLAVTAMGMTMANMHLTTLEDIRNFKENISVLLISGIFVMLTASLNPHVLIEILNPKIILYVLAMLFVVRPLSIWISTIGTDLTNREKTLIGWIAPRGIVALTVSGYFATILLENGYKDAELLTALTFALVFATVVVHGFSIGWLAKKLNLATPEESGVVLIGSTRFVAELANNIRNVGHKVLVVEDSWGGLSNARKLSVPTYRGDILSEHTGYHLDLTPYRYILAMTKTDSYNSHVCADFTPDLGRDLLFQTTTHKRSAGQEFNLATGQFLFTPNLSIHELDDRMNQGHVFRKTLLTKQYSYTQYLRERDDRSVLLYIIRANGEMEFYTAEKELKAQTGDTIVALSTLNKTIERTIDRLEEKNGKATMPKEVVETKFLEDPPNEKPAIPGETPPKIMKDGVT
;
A
#
# COMPACT_ATOMS: atom_id res chain seq x y z
N MET A 1 31.72 -20.09 -81.84
CA MET A 1 31.06 -18.87 -82.34
C MET A 1 29.69 -18.77 -81.67
N LYS A 2 29.44 -17.68 -80.94
CA LYS A 2 28.14 -17.04 -80.55
C LYS A 2 26.96 -17.97 -80.21
N ASN A 3 26.29 -17.87 -79.05
CA ASN A 3 25.75 -16.64 -78.45
C ASN A 3 25.42 -16.84 -76.97
N GLU A 4 25.66 -15.78 -76.20
CA GLU A 4 25.13 -15.53 -74.86
C GLU A 4 23.60 -15.45 -74.87
N ASN A 5 22.94 -16.15 -73.94
CA ASN A 5 21.75 -15.69 -73.21
C ASN A 5 21.23 -16.83 -72.31
N SER A 6 21.77 -16.91 -71.10
CA SER A 6 21.08 -17.56 -69.96
C SER A 6 21.47 -16.86 -68.66
N LEU A 7 21.24 -15.55 -68.61
CA LEU A 7 21.08 -14.84 -67.35
C LEU A 7 19.60 -14.94 -66.97
N LEU A 8 19.35 -15.14 -65.67
CA LEU A 8 18.04 -15.19 -64.98
C LEU A 8 17.45 -16.59 -64.74
N GLN A 9 18.09 -17.35 -63.85
CA GLN A 9 17.38 -18.27 -62.96
C GLN A 9 18.09 -18.31 -61.60
N TRP A 10 17.90 -17.24 -60.84
CA TRP A 10 18.22 -17.17 -59.42
C TRP A 10 17.24 -16.20 -58.77
N ASP A 11 16.13 -16.71 -58.23
CA ASP A 11 15.47 -16.18 -57.02
C ASP A 11 14.26 -17.06 -56.65
N GLY A 12 14.51 -18.14 -55.91
CA GLY A 12 13.46 -18.99 -55.32
C GLY A 12 13.74 -19.39 -53.88
N SER A 13 14.80 -18.84 -53.25
CA SER A 13 15.24 -19.26 -51.92
C SER A 13 15.20 -18.16 -50.86
N SER A 14 15.00 -16.91 -51.27
CA SER A 14 14.91 -15.74 -50.40
C SER A 14 13.50 -15.61 -49.81
N SER A 15 12.49 -15.65 -50.70
CA SER A 15 11.07 -15.52 -50.36
C SER A 15 10.57 -16.70 -49.54
N GLU A 16 10.87 -17.94 -49.93
CA GLU A 16 10.46 -19.13 -49.17
C GLU A 16 11.13 -19.25 -47.79
N ARG A 17 12.36 -18.75 -47.61
CA ARG A 17 13.01 -18.70 -46.29
C ARG A 17 12.46 -17.57 -45.42
N LEU A 18 12.06 -16.45 -46.03
CA LEU A 18 11.35 -15.36 -45.36
C LEU A 18 9.94 -15.78 -44.96
N GLU A 19 9.23 -16.54 -45.80
CA GLU A 19 7.90 -17.07 -45.48
C GLU A 19 7.96 -18.20 -44.47
N ARG A 20 8.90 -19.16 -44.58
CA ARG A 20 9.11 -20.16 -43.52
C ARG A 20 9.63 -19.55 -42.21
N GLY A 21 10.43 -18.49 -42.29
CA GLY A 21 10.87 -17.73 -41.12
C GLY A 21 9.71 -16.99 -40.47
N LYS A 22 8.81 -16.39 -41.26
CA LYS A 22 7.58 -15.77 -40.77
C LYS A 22 6.61 -16.80 -40.22
N GLU A 23 6.37 -17.93 -40.88
CA GLU A 23 5.53 -19.03 -40.39
C GLU A 23 6.10 -19.66 -39.12
N ALA A 24 7.41 -19.89 -39.04
CA ALA A 24 8.06 -20.40 -37.83
C ALA A 24 8.01 -19.38 -36.69
N THR A 25 8.12 -18.08 -36.99
CA THR A 25 7.91 -17.01 -36.01
C THR A 25 6.44 -16.97 -35.57
N TYR A 26 5.49 -17.07 -36.50
CA TYR A 26 4.04 -17.16 -36.23
C TYR A 26 3.69 -18.38 -35.37
N LEU A 27 4.30 -19.55 -35.63
CA LEU A 27 4.12 -20.77 -34.83
C LEU A 27 4.82 -20.70 -33.47
N MET A 28 5.96 -20.00 -33.37
CA MET A 28 6.64 -19.73 -32.09
C MET A 28 5.80 -18.83 -31.18
N PHE A 29 5.16 -17.79 -31.74
CA PHE A 29 4.31 -16.86 -30.99
C PHE A 29 2.91 -17.43 -30.68
N ASN A 30 2.38 -18.37 -31.47
CA ASN A 30 1.08 -19.03 -31.22
C ASN A 30 1.14 -20.22 -30.23
N SER A 31 2.26 -20.47 -29.57
CA SER A 31 2.30 -21.50 -28.53
C SER A 31 1.63 -20.97 -27.26
N LEU A 32 0.63 -21.68 -26.73
CA LEU A 32 0.02 -21.40 -25.42
C LEU A 32 1.05 -21.13 -24.31
N ILE A 33 2.20 -21.83 -24.35
CA ILE A 33 3.30 -21.67 -23.40
C ILE A 33 3.98 -20.30 -23.57
N MET A 34 4.14 -19.84 -24.81
CA MET A 34 4.72 -18.53 -25.12
C MET A 34 3.82 -17.41 -24.62
N ASP A 35 2.50 -17.49 -24.86
CA ASP A 35 1.53 -16.51 -24.38
C ASP A 35 1.51 -16.43 -22.85
N LEU A 36 1.50 -17.59 -22.17
CA LEU A 36 1.60 -17.64 -20.71
C LEU A 36 2.89 -17.00 -20.20
N MET A 37 4.03 -17.31 -20.82
CA MET A 37 5.32 -16.73 -20.45
C MET A 37 5.33 -15.21 -20.67
N LEU A 38 4.83 -14.73 -21.81
CA LEU A 38 4.78 -13.31 -22.16
C LEU A 38 3.86 -12.54 -21.22
N VAL A 39 2.68 -13.08 -20.89
CA VAL A 39 1.75 -12.49 -19.92
C VAL A 39 2.45 -12.25 -18.58
N VAL A 40 3.14 -13.27 -18.05
CA VAL A 40 3.86 -13.15 -16.77
C VAL A 40 5.01 -12.15 -16.87
N LEU A 41 5.81 -12.23 -17.94
CA LEU A 41 6.97 -11.36 -18.13
C LEU A 41 6.55 -9.89 -18.27
N ILE A 42 5.53 -9.60 -19.08
CA ILE A 42 4.98 -8.26 -19.28
C ILE A 42 4.36 -7.75 -17.98
N GLY A 43 3.64 -8.60 -17.25
CA GLY A 43 3.07 -8.25 -15.96
C GLY A 43 4.12 -7.77 -14.96
N VAL A 44 5.18 -8.57 -14.76
CA VAL A 44 6.28 -8.24 -13.84
C VAL A 44 7.08 -7.03 -14.33
N ALA A 45 7.39 -6.96 -15.63
CA ALA A 45 8.09 -5.81 -16.21
C ALA A 45 7.30 -4.51 -16.04
N SER A 46 5.98 -4.56 -16.23
CA SER A 46 5.08 -3.42 -16.04
C SER A 46 5.07 -2.95 -14.60
N GLN A 47 5.05 -3.87 -13.62
CA GLN A 47 5.14 -3.52 -12.21
C GLN A 47 6.48 -2.88 -11.86
N TRP A 48 7.59 -3.40 -12.38
CA TRP A 48 8.91 -2.84 -12.16
C TRP A 48 9.04 -1.41 -12.75
N ILE A 49 8.53 -1.21 -13.96
CA ILE A 49 8.46 0.12 -14.60
C ILE A 49 7.59 1.06 -13.77
N ALA A 50 6.44 0.61 -13.30
CA ALA A 50 5.53 1.39 -12.47
C ALA A 50 6.17 1.83 -11.15
N TRP A 51 6.87 0.93 -10.46
CA TRP A 51 7.65 1.25 -9.26
C TRP A 51 8.72 2.30 -9.55
N ARG A 52 9.47 2.13 -10.65
CA ARG A 52 10.56 3.04 -11.03
C ARG A 52 10.06 4.45 -11.38
N THR A 53 8.90 4.53 -12.02
CA THR A 53 8.25 5.77 -12.50
C THR A 53 7.26 6.37 -11.50
N ARG A 54 6.99 5.68 -10.40
CA ARG A 54 5.93 6.01 -9.40
C ARG A 54 4.53 6.09 -10.00
N MET A 55 4.30 5.44 -11.14
CA MET A 55 2.97 5.34 -11.77
C MET A 55 2.15 4.21 -11.14
N PRO A 56 0.81 4.26 -11.20
CA PRO A 56 -0.04 3.16 -10.76
C PRO A 56 0.23 1.90 -11.59
N ALA A 57 0.67 0.81 -10.94
CA ALA A 57 1.07 -0.41 -11.62
C ALA A 57 -0.01 -0.99 -12.53
N ILE A 58 -1.27 -0.92 -12.10
CA ILE A 58 -2.43 -1.43 -12.85
C ILE A 58 -2.62 -0.67 -14.17
N VAL A 59 -2.40 0.64 -14.16
CA VAL A 59 -2.45 1.45 -15.38
C VAL A 59 -1.36 1.01 -16.36
N VAL A 60 -0.14 0.80 -15.85
CA VAL A 60 0.99 0.36 -16.70
C VAL A 60 0.72 -1.02 -17.28
N MET A 61 0.19 -1.96 -16.49
CA MET A 61 -0.18 -3.31 -16.94
C MET A 61 -1.29 -3.29 -18.00
N ALA A 62 -2.33 -2.48 -17.80
CA ALA A 62 -3.43 -2.34 -18.75
C ALA A 62 -2.96 -1.72 -20.09
N ILE A 63 -2.10 -0.69 -20.04
CA ILE A 63 -1.51 -0.10 -21.24
C ILE A 63 -0.60 -1.13 -21.94
N ALA A 64 0.23 -1.86 -21.19
CA ALA A 64 1.11 -2.86 -21.75
C ALA A 64 0.33 -3.98 -22.45
N GLY A 65 -0.76 -4.47 -21.86
CA GLY A 65 -1.62 -5.46 -22.48
C GLY A 65 -2.33 -4.94 -23.74
N LEU A 66 -2.85 -3.70 -23.73
CA LEU A 66 -3.42 -3.08 -24.94
C LEU A 66 -2.38 -2.94 -26.07
N VAL A 67 -1.16 -2.56 -25.72
CA VAL A 67 -0.06 -2.39 -26.67
C VAL A 67 0.32 -3.73 -27.30
N VAL A 68 0.52 -4.76 -26.50
CA VAL A 68 0.98 -6.07 -26.98
C VAL A 68 -0.17 -6.87 -27.63
N GLY A 69 -1.40 -6.73 -27.16
CA GLY A 69 -2.58 -7.36 -27.75
C GLY A 69 -3.13 -6.58 -28.93
N PRO A 70 -4.25 -5.85 -28.81
CA PRO A 70 -4.97 -5.29 -29.96
C PRO A 70 -4.20 -4.31 -30.85
N ILE A 71 -3.14 -3.66 -30.35
CA ILE A 71 -2.36 -2.66 -31.12
C ILE A 71 -1.29 -3.33 -31.99
N PHE A 72 -0.49 -4.24 -31.43
CA PHE A 72 0.59 -4.94 -32.15
C PHE A 72 0.24 -6.36 -32.59
N ASP A 73 -0.89 -6.90 -32.13
CA ASP A 73 -1.40 -8.25 -32.37
C ASP A 73 -0.34 -9.35 -32.09
N LEU A 74 0.44 -9.16 -31.02
CA LEU A 74 1.54 -10.07 -30.66
C LEU A 74 1.07 -11.25 -29.82
N ILE A 75 0.07 -11.04 -28.95
CA ILE A 75 -0.52 -12.07 -28.09
C ILE A 75 -2.04 -11.93 -28.05
N ASN A 76 -2.76 -13.05 -28.06
CA ASN A 76 -4.18 -13.08 -27.78
C ASN A 76 -4.51 -14.23 -26.82
N PRO A 77 -4.40 -14.00 -25.49
CA PRO A 77 -4.56 -15.06 -24.50
C PRO A 77 -5.92 -15.76 -24.58
N GLN A 78 -7.00 -15.06 -24.92
CA GLN A 78 -8.32 -15.68 -25.09
C GLN A 78 -8.36 -16.65 -26.26
N GLN A 79 -7.78 -16.30 -27.40
CA GLN A 79 -7.73 -17.19 -28.56
C GLN A 79 -6.81 -18.39 -28.32
N SER A 80 -5.61 -18.16 -27.76
CA SER A 80 -4.62 -19.21 -27.53
C SER A 80 -5.05 -20.21 -26.44
N MET A 81 -5.75 -19.75 -25.41
CA MET A 81 -6.22 -20.61 -24.31
C MET A 81 -7.56 -21.28 -24.58
N GLY A 82 -8.39 -20.73 -25.47
CA GLY A 82 -9.72 -21.24 -25.76
C GLY A 82 -10.56 -21.42 -24.49
N GLU A 83 -11.06 -22.64 -24.27
CA GLU A 83 -11.91 -22.99 -23.13
C GLU A 83 -11.22 -22.84 -21.75
N LEU A 84 -9.88 -22.86 -21.70
CA LEU A 84 -9.13 -22.68 -20.44
C LEU A 84 -9.09 -21.22 -19.97
N TYR A 85 -9.39 -20.25 -20.84
CA TYR A 85 -9.30 -18.83 -20.51
C TYR A 85 -10.18 -18.44 -19.32
N SER A 86 -11.48 -18.77 -19.38
CA SER A 86 -12.44 -18.41 -18.35
C SER A 86 -12.13 -19.11 -17.01
N PRO A 87 -11.91 -20.44 -16.95
CA PRO A 87 -11.55 -21.12 -15.70
C PRO A 87 -10.29 -20.57 -15.01
N ILE A 88 -9.24 -20.24 -15.78
CA ILE A 88 -8.00 -19.66 -15.22
C ILE A 88 -8.30 -18.33 -14.55
N ILE A 89 -9.07 -17.46 -15.22
CA ILE A 89 -9.41 -16.15 -14.66
C ILE A 89 -10.32 -16.32 -13.43
N THR A 90 -11.33 -17.18 -13.51
CA THR A 90 -12.26 -17.44 -12.39
C THR A 90 -11.53 -17.96 -11.14
N PHE A 91 -10.60 -18.91 -11.29
CA PHE A 91 -9.77 -19.38 -10.18
C PHE A 91 -8.86 -18.29 -9.62
N ALA A 92 -8.26 -17.49 -10.50
CA ALA A 92 -7.42 -16.39 -10.08
C ALA A 92 -8.22 -15.31 -9.33
N VAL A 93 -9.43 -14.99 -9.79
CA VAL A 93 -10.37 -14.09 -9.10
C VAL A 93 -10.75 -14.65 -7.73
N ALA A 94 -11.06 -15.95 -7.61
CA ALA A 94 -11.38 -16.58 -6.33
C ALA A 94 -10.23 -16.45 -5.32
N ILE A 95 -9.00 -16.69 -5.77
CA ILE A 95 -7.79 -16.51 -4.95
C ILE A 95 -7.61 -15.05 -4.54
N ILE A 96 -7.75 -14.10 -5.47
CA ILE A 96 -7.56 -12.68 -5.18
C ILE A 96 -8.67 -12.13 -4.26
N LEU A 97 -9.90 -12.62 -4.39
CA LEU A 97 -10.99 -12.19 -3.54
C LEU A 97 -10.86 -12.75 -2.11
N PHE A 98 -10.47 -14.03 -1.99
CA PHE A 98 -10.05 -14.61 -0.72
C PHE A 98 -8.89 -13.80 -0.11
N GLU A 99 -7.96 -13.38 -0.96
CA GLU A 99 -6.80 -12.60 -0.57
C GLU A 99 -7.18 -11.24 0.01
N GLY A 100 -8.00 -10.48 -0.70
CA GLY A 100 -8.55 -9.23 -0.22
C GLY A 100 -9.28 -9.43 1.11
N SER A 101 -10.09 -10.48 1.21
CA SER A 101 -10.90 -10.81 2.40
C SER A 101 -10.06 -11.15 3.64
N LEU A 102 -8.87 -11.74 3.48
CA LEU A 102 -7.93 -11.97 4.57
C LEU A 102 -7.38 -10.68 5.21
N ASN A 103 -7.58 -9.52 4.57
CA ASN A 103 -7.18 -8.20 5.05
C ASN A 103 -8.31 -7.43 5.78
N LEU A 104 -9.48 -8.05 5.99
CA LEU A 104 -10.62 -7.44 6.69
C LEU A 104 -10.65 -7.82 8.17
N ASP A 105 -10.07 -6.96 9.02
CA ASP A 105 -10.13 -7.10 10.48
C ASP A 105 -11.20 -6.17 11.07
N PHE A 106 -12.22 -6.74 11.74
CA PHE A 106 -13.29 -5.98 12.39
C PHE A 106 -12.76 -5.03 13.48
N LYS A 107 -11.58 -5.28 14.05
CA LYS A 107 -10.93 -4.37 14.99
C LYS A 107 -10.53 -3.04 14.33
N GLU A 108 -10.16 -3.05 13.05
CA GLU A 108 -9.73 -1.85 12.31
C GLU A 108 -10.83 -0.79 12.22
N ILE A 109 -12.09 -1.23 12.09
CA ILE A 109 -13.27 -0.34 11.99
C ILE A 109 -13.95 -0.09 13.34
N LYS A 110 -13.37 -0.60 14.43
CA LYS A 110 -13.91 -0.42 15.78
C LYS A 110 -13.87 1.07 16.14
N GLY A 111 -15.05 1.67 16.30
CA GLY A 111 -15.21 3.10 16.55
C GLY A 111 -15.80 3.90 15.38
N PHE A 112 -15.74 3.40 14.14
CA PHE A 112 -16.33 4.06 12.96
C PHE A 112 -17.01 3.07 11.98
N GLY A 113 -17.49 1.93 12.49
CA GLY A 113 -18.18 0.92 11.67
C GLY A 113 -19.53 1.37 11.09
N ARG A 114 -20.20 2.38 11.69
CA ARG A 114 -21.49 2.89 11.19
C ARG A 114 -21.38 3.50 9.78
N PRO A 115 -20.40 4.37 9.48
CA PRO A 115 -20.07 4.76 8.11
C PRO A 115 -19.93 3.59 7.13
N VAL A 116 -19.11 2.59 7.48
CA VAL A 116 -18.83 1.45 6.61
C VAL A 116 -20.11 0.67 6.30
N ALA A 117 -20.88 0.31 7.32
CA ALA A 117 -22.12 -0.45 7.16
C ALA A 117 -23.12 0.27 6.26
N ARG A 118 -23.28 1.59 6.41
CA ARG A 118 -24.20 2.39 5.59
C ARG A 118 -23.76 2.51 4.13
N ILE A 119 -22.46 2.64 3.87
CA ILE A 119 -21.91 2.71 2.52
C ILE A 119 -22.13 1.36 1.81
N VAL A 120 -21.77 0.25 2.46
CA VAL A 120 -21.87 -1.10 1.88
C VAL A 120 -23.32 -1.55 1.66
N THR A 121 -24.28 -1.06 2.45
CA THR A 121 -25.69 -1.44 2.33
C THR A 121 -26.50 -0.40 1.55
N PHE A 122 -26.84 0.71 2.20
CA PHE A 122 -27.71 1.75 1.64
C PHE A 122 -27.01 2.53 0.51
N GLY A 123 -25.70 2.77 0.61
CA GLY A 123 -24.90 3.37 -0.46
C GLY A 123 -24.87 2.48 -1.71
N ALA A 124 -24.60 1.18 -1.55
CA ALA A 124 -24.64 0.21 -2.63
C ALA A 124 -26.04 0.15 -3.29
N PHE A 125 -27.11 0.15 -2.49
CA PHE A 125 -28.48 0.17 -3.01
C PHE A 125 -28.79 1.43 -3.83
N ILE A 126 -28.40 2.61 -3.34
CA ILE A 126 -28.58 3.87 -4.10
C ILE A 126 -27.75 3.83 -5.38
N ALA A 127 -26.50 3.36 -5.31
CA ALA A 127 -25.62 3.24 -6.46
C ALA A 127 -26.20 2.29 -7.52
N TRP A 128 -26.83 1.20 -7.08
CA TRP A 128 -27.51 0.26 -7.96
C TRP A 128 -28.65 0.95 -8.71
N ILE A 129 -29.61 1.55 -8.00
CA ILE A 129 -30.77 2.19 -8.65
C ILE A 129 -30.33 3.33 -9.56
N ALA A 130 -29.45 4.22 -9.09
CA ALA A 130 -28.97 5.33 -9.89
C ALA A 130 -28.11 4.86 -11.09
N GLY A 131 -27.32 3.81 -10.92
CA GLY A 131 -26.54 3.18 -11.98
C GLY A 131 -27.42 2.53 -13.05
N SER A 132 -28.50 1.86 -12.65
CA SER A 132 -29.50 1.28 -13.55
C SER A 132 -30.25 2.38 -14.33
N LEU A 133 -30.64 3.47 -13.66
CA LEU A 133 -31.28 4.61 -14.33
C LEU A 133 -30.32 5.27 -15.34
N ALA A 134 -29.05 5.45 -14.98
CA ALA A 134 -28.04 5.93 -15.92
C ALA A 134 -27.86 4.96 -17.10
N ALA A 135 -27.87 3.65 -16.86
CA ALA A 135 -27.73 2.64 -17.91
C ALA A 135 -28.90 2.70 -18.90
N HIS A 136 -30.13 2.86 -18.40
CA HIS A 136 -31.30 2.97 -19.26
C HIS A 136 -31.34 4.31 -20.02
N TYR A 137 -31.29 5.44 -19.31
CA TYR A 137 -31.51 6.76 -19.93
C TYR A 137 -30.30 7.32 -20.68
N ILE A 138 -29.09 6.93 -20.31
CA ILE A 138 -27.85 7.47 -20.91
C ILE A 138 -27.23 6.47 -21.89
N ALA A 139 -26.98 5.23 -21.45
CA ALA A 139 -26.40 4.22 -22.33
C ALA A 139 -27.41 3.66 -23.34
N GLY A 140 -28.72 3.79 -23.07
CA GLY A 140 -29.78 3.34 -23.95
C GLY A 140 -30.05 1.84 -23.86
N LEU A 141 -29.71 1.23 -22.74
CA LEU A 141 -29.98 -0.19 -22.47
C LEU A 141 -31.46 -0.39 -22.12
N SER A 142 -32.00 -1.57 -22.43
CA SER A 142 -33.30 -2.05 -21.97
C SER A 142 -33.36 -2.06 -20.44
N TRP A 143 -34.57 -2.06 -19.87
CA TRP A 143 -34.74 -1.99 -18.42
C TRP A 143 -34.12 -3.19 -17.71
N GLU A 144 -34.26 -4.36 -18.32
CA GLU A 144 -33.78 -5.65 -17.87
C GLU A 144 -32.25 -5.64 -17.81
N VAL A 145 -31.60 -5.30 -18.93
CA VAL A 145 -30.13 -5.22 -19.02
C VAL A 145 -29.59 -4.12 -18.11
N ALA A 146 -30.24 -2.96 -18.07
CA ALA A 146 -29.85 -1.85 -17.21
C ALA A 146 -29.91 -2.20 -15.72
N PHE A 147 -30.91 -2.96 -15.29
CA PHE A 147 -31.07 -3.36 -13.89
C PHE A 147 -30.01 -4.36 -13.43
N ILE A 148 -29.67 -5.35 -14.28
CA ILE A 148 -28.58 -6.31 -14.02
C ILE A 148 -27.24 -5.58 -13.92
N ILE A 149 -26.96 -4.71 -14.89
CA ILE A 149 -25.65 -4.07 -15.03
C ILE A 149 -25.43 -2.95 -14.05
N GLY A 150 -26.50 -2.22 -13.66
CA GLY A 150 -26.43 -1.32 -12.53
C GLY A 150 -26.05 -2.04 -11.24
N GLY A 151 -26.50 -3.28 -11.05
CA GLY A 151 -26.13 -4.14 -9.92
C GLY A 151 -24.67 -4.57 -10.00
N LEU A 152 -24.23 -4.98 -11.18
CA LEU A 152 -22.84 -5.35 -11.43
C LEU A 152 -21.86 -4.18 -11.20
N PHE A 153 -22.21 -2.95 -11.57
CA PHE A 153 -21.29 -1.81 -11.45
C PHE A 153 -21.31 -1.10 -10.11
N ILE A 154 -22.01 -1.62 -9.10
CA ILE A 154 -21.71 -1.21 -7.72
C ILE A 154 -20.36 -1.75 -7.27
N VAL A 155 -19.90 -2.85 -7.89
CA VAL A 155 -18.67 -3.58 -7.57
C VAL A 155 -17.45 -2.67 -7.63
N THR A 156 -16.80 -2.51 -6.49
CA THR A 156 -15.44 -1.97 -6.39
C THR A 156 -14.51 -3.15 -6.18
N GLY A 157 -13.39 -3.23 -6.91
CA GLY A 157 -12.51 -4.41 -6.82
C GLY A 157 -11.41 -4.25 -5.77
N PRO A 158 -11.19 -5.23 -4.87
CA PRO A 158 -10.05 -5.25 -3.95
C PRO A 158 -8.70 -5.25 -4.70
N THR A 159 -8.71 -5.91 -5.86
CA THR A 159 -7.64 -5.97 -6.88
C THR A 159 -7.09 -4.59 -7.26
N VAL A 160 -7.98 -3.60 -7.40
CA VAL A 160 -7.61 -2.27 -7.88
C VAL A 160 -7.48 -1.29 -6.72
N ILE A 161 -8.39 -1.34 -5.75
CA ILE A 161 -8.38 -0.37 -4.65
C ILE A 161 -7.15 -0.57 -3.74
N LEU A 162 -6.78 -1.80 -3.37
CA LEU A 162 -5.70 -2.03 -2.40
C LEU A 162 -4.34 -1.47 -2.86
N PRO A 163 -3.87 -1.71 -4.10
CA PRO A 163 -2.64 -1.08 -4.60
C PRO A 163 -2.73 0.44 -4.66
N LEU A 164 -3.90 0.99 -5.04
CA LEU A 164 -4.11 2.44 -5.10
C LEU A 164 -4.06 3.08 -3.70
N LEU A 165 -4.63 2.44 -2.68
CA LEU A 165 -4.55 2.90 -1.29
C LEU A 165 -3.11 2.93 -0.79
N ARG A 166 -2.33 1.87 -1.06
CA ARG A 166 -0.90 1.77 -0.71
C ARG A 166 -0.10 2.89 -1.38
N GLN A 167 -0.34 3.15 -2.67
CA GLN A 167 0.33 4.23 -3.42
C GLN A 167 -0.06 5.63 -2.90
N ALA A 168 -1.34 5.85 -2.56
CA ALA A 168 -1.87 7.14 -2.13
C ALA A 168 -1.48 7.51 -0.69
N ARG A 169 -1.02 6.55 0.12
CA ARG A 169 -0.69 6.71 1.55
C ARG A 169 -1.82 7.39 2.33
N LEU A 170 -3.04 6.88 2.13
CA LEU A 170 -4.22 7.43 2.78
C LEU A 170 -4.17 7.23 4.30
N LYS A 171 -4.74 8.19 5.03
CA LYS A 171 -4.92 8.07 6.48
C LYS A 171 -5.73 6.81 6.81
N PRO A 172 -5.45 6.13 7.95
CA PRO A 172 -6.01 4.82 8.27
C PRO A 172 -7.54 4.75 8.15
N ARG A 173 -8.26 5.77 8.65
CA ARG A 173 -9.73 5.80 8.61
C ARG A 173 -10.31 5.80 7.20
N ALA A 174 -9.79 6.65 6.30
CA ALA A 174 -10.26 6.73 4.92
C ALA A 174 -9.86 5.48 4.11
N ALA A 175 -8.64 4.98 4.34
CA ALA A 175 -8.15 3.75 3.74
C ALA A 175 -9.00 2.53 4.16
N ALA A 176 -9.30 2.40 5.46
CA ALA A 176 -10.13 1.34 6.00
C ALA A 176 -11.54 1.34 5.38
N ILE A 177 -12.20 2.51 5.27
CA ILE A 177 -13.54 2.58 4.67
C ILE A 177 -13.54 2.11 3.21
N LEU A 178 -12.61 2.61 2.40
CA LEU A 178 -12.49 2.22 0.99
C LEU A 178 -12.08 0.75 0.82
N LYS A 179 -11.24 0.23 1.72
CA LYS A 179 -10.85 -1.18 1.76
C LYS A 179 -12.07 -2.07 2.06
N TRP A 180 -12.80 -1.74 3.12
CA TRP A 180 -13.99 -2.50 3.54
C TRP A 180 -15.09 -2.48 2.49
N GLU A 181 -15.37 -1.31 1.91
CA GLU A 181 -16.28 -1.20 0.79
C GLU A 181 -15.79 -2.03 -0.41
N GLY A 182 -14.51 -1.85 -0.78
CA GLY A 182 -13.83 -2.55 -1.85
C GLY A 182 -13.98 -4.06 -1.78
N ILE A 183 -13.76 -4.66 -0.61
CA ILE A 183 -13.75 -6.11 -0.48
C ILE A 183 -15.17 -6.65 -0.25
N VAL A 184 -16.01 -5.97 0.53
CA VAL A 184 -17.35 -6.49 0.85
C VAL A 184 -18.30 -6.29 -0.32
N VAL A 185 -18.30 -5.15 -1.00
CA VAL A 185 -19.27 -4.90 -2.09
C VAL A 185 -18.97 -5.75 -3.33
N ASP A 186 -17.75 -6.24 -3.50
CA ASP A 186 -17.30 -7.02 -4.67
C ASP A 186 -18.15 -8.28 -4.94
N PRO A 187 -18.19 -9.30 -4.04
CA PRO A 187 -19.03 -10.48 -4.26
C PRO A 187 -20.53 -10.16 -4.24
N PHE A 188 -20.94 -9.16 -3.45
CA PHE A 188 -22.36 -8.78 -3.36
C PHE A 188 -22.86 -8.16 -4.66
N GLY A 189 -22.04 -7.41 -5.38
CA GLY A 189 -22.45 -6.81 -6.66
C GLY A 189 -22.59 -7.85 -7.77
N ALA A 190 -21.70 -8.84 -7.85
CA ALA A 190 -21.88 -10.00 -8.74
C ALA A 190 -23.16 -10.77 -8.40
N LEU A 191 -23.38 -11.05 -7.10
CA LEU A 191 -24.59 -11.71 -6.62
C LEU A 191 -25.87 -10.90 -6.89
N LEU A 192 -25.81 -9.57 -6.80
CA LEU A 192 -26.93 -8.69 -7.12
C LEU A 192 -27.26 -8.70 -8.61
N ALA A 193 -26.27 -8.87 -9.49
CA ALA A 193 -26.52 -9.06 -10.92
C ALA A 193 -27.25 -10.39 -11.19
N VAL A 194 -26.84 -11.49 -10.54
CA VAL A 194 -27.56 -12.78 -10.63
C VAL A 194 -28.97 -12.66 -10.05
N PHE A 195 -29.12 -12.01 -8.90
CA PHE A 195 -30.42 -11.75 -8.30
C PHE A 195 -31.33 -10.94 -9.24
N ALA A 196 -30.80 -9.88 -9.85
CA ALA A 196 -31.53 -9.06 -10.82
C ALA A 196 -32.00 -9.89 -12.02
N PHE A 197 -31.14 -10.77 -12.54
CA PHE A 197 -31.46 -11.67 -13.63
C PHE A 197 -32.58 -12.66 -13.25
N GLU A 198 -32.50 -13.29 -12.08
CA GLU A 198 -33.54 -14.20 -11.59
C GLU A 198 -34.88 -13.48 -11.36
N VAL A 199 -34.87 -12.23 -10.87
CA VAL A 199 -36.07 -11.40 -10.75
C VAL A 199 -36.71 -11.14 -12.11
N ILE A 200 -35.92 -10.82 -13.14
CA ILE A 200 -36.43 -10.59 -14.49
C ILE A 200 -37.08 -11.85 -15.04
N ARG A 201 -36.40 -13.00 -14.92
CA ARG A 201 -36.97 -14.29 -15.36
C ARG A 201 -38.24 -14.66 -14.59
N PHE A 202 -38.31 -14.33 -13.29
CA PHE A 202 -39.51 -14.53 -12.49
C PHE A 202 -40.67 -13.65 -12.97
N LEU A 203 -40.41 -12.37 -13.27
CA LEU A 203 -41.40 -11.46 -13.85
C LEU A 203 -41.89 -11.93 -15.22
N ASN A 204 -41.01 -12.54 -16.02
CA ASN A 204 -41.35 -13.15 -17.31
C ASN A 204 -42.03 -14.52 -17.18
N SER A 205 -42.31 -14.98 -15.96
CA SER A 205 -42.92 -16.30 -15.68
C SER A 205 -42.10 -17.50 -16.16
N GLU A 206 -40.80 -17.32 -16.36
CA GLU A 206 -39.87 -18.39 -16.76
C GLU A 206 -39.38 -19.24 -15.57
N VAL A 207 -39.44 -18.68 -14.37
CA VAL A 207 -39.03 -19.35 -13.12
C VAL A 207 -40.07 -19.19 -12.02
N THR A 208 -40.21 -20.21 -11.19
CA THR A 208 -41.12 -20.23 -10.04
C THR A 208 -40.50 -19.52 -8.84
N ALA A 209 -41.32 -19.08 -7.87
CA ALA A 209 -40.86 -18.59 -6.56
C ALA A 209 -39.89 -19.55 -5.83
N LYS A 210 -39.93 -20.84 -6.16
CA LYS A 210 -38.97 -21.85 -5.70
C LYS A 210 -37.53 -21.56 -6.15
N ALA A 211 -37.32 -21.04 -7.36
CA ALA A 211 -35.98 -20.69 -7.87
C ALA A 211 -35.37 -19.53 -7.08
N MET A 212 -36.16 -18.48 -6.78
CA MET A 212 -35.70 -17.39 -5.91
C MET A 212 -35.38 -17.87 -4.48
N LEU A 213 -36.19 -18.78 -3.92
CA LEU A 213 -35.90 -19.39 -2.62
C LEU A 213 -34.62 -20.24 -2.65
N LEU A 214 -34.40 -21.00 -3.72
CA LEU A 214 -33.16 -21.74 -3.94
C LEU A 214 -31.97 -20.79 -4.06
N PHE A 215 -32.13 -19.65 -4.72
CA PHE A 215 -31.07 -18.65 -4.83
C PHE A 215 -30.65 -18.09 -3.46
N VAL A 216 -31.62 -17.70 -2.64
CA VAL A 216 -31.35 -17.22 -1.28
C VAL A 216 -30.75 -18.34 -0.43
N GLY A 217 -31.28 -19.56 -0.53
CA GLY A 217 -30.77 -20.73 0.18
C GLY A 217 -29.32 -21.07 -0.19
N ALA A 218 -29.00 -21.08 -1.48
CA ALA A 218 -27.65 -21.31 -1.99
C ALA A 218 -26.68 -20.21 -1.55
N SER A 219 -27.10 -18.93 -1.60
CA SER A 219 -26.28 -17.80 -1.12
C SER A 219 -25.96 -17.92 0.39
N LEU A 220 -26.95 -18.25 1.21
CA LEU A 220 -26.76 -18.47 2.65
C LEU A 220 -25.88 -19.69 2.94
N PHE A 221 -26.10 -20.77 2.19
CA PHE A 221 -25.26 -21.97 2.26
C PHE A 221 -23.81 -21.66 1.92
N SER A 222 -23.56 -20.82 0.93
CA SER A 222 -22.22 -20.41 0.48
C SER A 222 -21.46 -19.66 1.58
N VAL A 223 -22.14 -18.71 2.25
CA VAL A 223 -21.60 -18.01 3.42
C VAL A 223 -21.30 -19.01 4.55
N PHE A 224 -22.22 -19.92 4.83
CA PHE A 224 -22.04 -20.93 5.88
C PHE A 224 -20.90 -21.91 5.56
N LEU A 225 -20.75 -22.32 4.30
CA LEU A 225 -19.69 -23.19 3.82
C LEU A 225 -18.33 -22.51 4.00
N GLY A 226 -18.20 -21.24 3.58
CA GLY A 226 -16.98 -20.45 3.76
C GLY A 226 -16.61 -20.26 5.23
N TRP A 227 -17.59 -19.85 6.05
CA TRP A 227 -17.42 -19.69 7.49
C TRP A 227 -17.03 -21.00 8.19
N GLY A 228 -17.74 -22.09 7.91
CA GLY A 228 -17.52 -23.40 8.51
C GLY A 228 -16.16 -23.97 8.15
N THR A 229 -15.79 -23.93 6.86
CA THR A 229 -14.49 -24.40 6.37
C THR A 229 -13.35 -23.60 6.99
N SER A 230 -13.48 -22.27 7.06
CA SER A 230 -12.49 -21.43 7.73
C SER A 230 -12.33 -21.78 9.22
N ARG A 231 -13.43 -22.04 9.94
CA ARG A 231 -13.38 -22.36 11.37
C ARG A 231 -12.71 -23.70 11.63
N ILE A 232 -13.02 -24.70 10.82
CA ILE A 232 -12.40 -26.03 10.87
C ILE A 232 -10.91 -25.90 10.59
N LEU A 233 -10.54 -25.23 9.49
CA LEU A 233 -9.15 -25.11 9.07
C LEU A 233 -8.32 -24.32 10.07
N GLY A 234 -8.83 -23.17 10.54
CA GLY A 234 -8.11 -22.37 11.51
C GLY A 234 -7.92 -23.07 12.85
N THR A 235 -8.91 -23.86 13.30
CA THR A 235 -8.76 -24.70 14.50
C THR A 235 -7.71 -25.80 14.27
N ALA A 236 -7.65 -26.39 13.07
CA ALA A 236 -6.65 -27.39 12.72
C ALA A 236 -5.23 -26.80 12.71
N PHE A 237 -5.08 -25.55 12.28
CA PHE A 237 -3.80 -24.83 12.32
C PHE A 237 -3.34 -24.54 13.76
N GLU A 238 -4.23 -24.03 14.62
CA GLU A 238 -3.89 -23.75 16.03
C GLU A 238 -3.56 -25.01 16.83
N LYS A 239 -4.28 -26.11 16.58
CA LYS A 239 -4.05 -27.39 17.26
C LYS A 239 -2.86 -28.17 16.70
N GLY A 240 -2.14 -27.63 15.71
CA GLY A 240 -0.98 -28.28 15.12
C GLY A 240 -1.30 -29.58 14.36
N TRP A 241 -2.54 -29.73 13.85
CA TRP A 241 -2.92 -30.89 13.04
C TRP A 241 -2.32 -30.86 11.64
N VAL A 242 -1.86 -29.68 11.21
CA VAL A 242 -1.28 -29.44 9.89
C VAL A 242 0.16 -28.96 10.05
N PRO A 243 1.14 -29.65 9.43
CA PRO A 243 2.53 -29.19 9.37
C PRO A 243 2.65 -27.81 8.71
N GLU A 244 3.57 -26.97 9.20
CA GLU A 244 3.75 -25.57 8.79
C GLU A 244 3.86 -25.40 7.25
N TYR A 245 4.71 -26.21 6.61
CA TYR A 245 4.93 -26.17 5.16
C TYR A 245 3.71 -26.58 4.31
N LEU A 246 2.72 -27.25 4.90
CA LEU A 246 1.47 -27.65 4.21
C LEU A 246 0.33 -26.66 4.41
N LYS A 247 0.42 -25.72 5.35
CA LYS A 247 -0.68 -24.81 5.66
C LYS A 247 -1.08 -23.95 4.47
N ALA A 248 -0.11 -23.36 3.78
CA ALA A 248 -0.37 -22.58 2.57
C ALA A 248 -0.98 -23.42 1.43
N PRO A 249 -0.36 -24.53 0.98
CA PRO A 249 -0.97 -25.39 -0.04
C PRO A 249 -2.39 -25.88 0.29
N ILE A 250 -2.64 -26.32 1.53
CA ILE A 250 -3.96 -26.76 1.98
C ILE A 250 -4.96 -25.59 1.93
N LEU A 251 -4.54 -24.40 2.33
CA LEU A 251 -5.40 -23.22 2.26
C LEU A 251 -5.82 -22.91 0.82
N PHE A 252 -4.87 -22.86 -0.13
CA PHE A 252 -5.20 -22.62 -1.54
C PHE A 252 -6.11 -23.70 -2.11
N GLY A 253 -5.81 -24.98 -1.84
CA GLY A 253 -6.64 -26.09 -2.27
C GLY A 253 -8.07 -26.00 -1.72
N LEU A 254 -8.23 -25.63 -0.45
CA LEU A 254 -9.54 -25.46 0.17
C LEU A 254 -10.29 -24.22 -0.33
N VAL A 255 -9.59 -23.12 -0.63
CA VAL A 255 -10.22 -21.92 -1.22
C VAL A 255 -10.82 -22.26 -2.58
N LEU A 256 -10.07 -22.94 -3.45
CA LEU A 256 -10.58 -23.38 -4.75
C LEU A 256 -11.69 -24.42 -4.60
N PHE A 257 -11.57 -25.36 -3.65
CA PHE A 257 -12.61 -26.34 -3.38
C PHE A 257 -13.92 -25.69 -2.93
N VAL A 258 -13.87 -24.76 -1.96
CA VAL A 258 -15.05 -24.03 -1.46
C VAL A 258 -15.65 -23.16 -2.56
N PHE A 259 -14.81 -22.51 -3.37
CA PHE A 259 -15.24 -21.74 -4.53
C PHE A 259 -16.04 -22.60 -5.50
N VAL A 260 -15.43 -23.69 -6.02
CA VAL A 260 -16.05 -24.55 -7.03
C VAL A 260 -17.30 -25.24 -6.48
N LEU A 261 -17.24 -25.78 -5.26
CA LEU A 261 -18.38 -26.47 -4.66
C LEU A 261 -19.61 -25.55 -4.53
N SER A 262 -19.38 -24.28 -4.22
CA SER A 262 -20.43 -23.28 -4.14
C SER A 262 -20.91 -22.86 -5.53
N ASP A 263 -19.99 -22.58 -6.46
CA ASP A 263 -20.33 -22.13 -7.82
C ASP A 263 -21.10 -23.18 -8.63
N GLU A 264 -20.82 -24.46 -8.43
CA GLU A 264 -21.55 -25.59 -9.01
C GLU A 264 -23.00 -25.69 -8.51
N ILE A 265 -23.26 -25.27 -7.26
CA ILE A 265 -24.63 -25.21 -6.73
C ILE A 265 -25.39 -24.07 -7.40
N MET A 266 -24.74 -22.90 -7.46
CA MET A 266 -25.28 -21.75 -8.15
C MET A 266 -24.18 -20.77 -8.50
N HIS A 267 -24.20 -20.32 -9.75
CA HIS A 267 -23.18 -19.45 -10.30
C HIS A 267 -23.04 -18.15 -9.49
N GLU A 268 -21.79 -17.67 -9.39
CA GLU A 268 -21.34 -16.50 -8.64
C GLU A 268 -21.42 -16.61 -7.11
N THR A 269 -22.05 -17.65 -6.56
CA THR A 269 -22.06 -17.84 -5.10
C THR A 269 -20.69 -18.25 -4.56
N GLY A 270 -19.82 -18.81 -5.41
CA GLY A 270 -18.43 -19.13 -5.06
C GLY A 270 -17.64 -17.91 -4.59
N LEU A 271 -17.84 -16.73 -5.19
CA LEU A 271 -17.20 -15.49 -4.77
C LEU A 271 -17.60 -15.09 -3.34
N LEU A 272 -18.88 -15.30 -3.00
CA LEU A 272 -19.41 -15.06 -1.65
C LEU A 272 -18.82 -16.05 -0.63
N ALA A 273 -18.70 -17.33 -1.00
CA ALA A 273 -18.14 -18.36 -0.14
C ALA A 273 -16.67 -18.10 0.22
N VAL A 274 -15.83 -17.78 -0.76
CA VAL A 274 -14.40 -17.46 -0.51
C VAL A 274 -14.21 -16.16 0.25
N THR A 275 -15.10 -15.18 0.05
CA THR A 275 -15.10 -13.93 0.82
C THR A 275 -15.43 -14.19 2.28
N ALA A 276 -16.49 -14.97 2.54
CA ALA A 276 -16.85 -15.37 3.89
C ALA A 276 -15.73 -16.19 4.57
N MET A 277 -15.07 -17.08 3.82
CA MET A 277 -13.92 -17.85 4.29
C MET A 277 -12.75 -16.94 4.68
N GLY A 278 -12.33 -16.02 3.80
CA GLY A 278 -11.23 -15.09 4.05
C GLY A 278 -11.52 -14.13 5.21
N MET A 279 -12.72 -13.56 5.26
CA MET A 279 -13.14 -12.69 6.35
C MET A 279 -13.18 -13.43 7.69
N THR A 280 -13.69 -14.67 7.72
CA THR A 280 -13.72 -15.47 8.95
C THR A 280 -12.30 -15.74 9.44
N MET A 281 -11.40 -16.13 8.53
CA MET A 281 -10.02 -16.45 8.85
C MET A 281 -9.23 -15.23 9.34
N ALA A 282 -9.43 -14.06 8.73
CA ALA A 282 -8.83 -12.80 9.16
C ALA A 282 -9.15 -12.48 10.62
N ASN A 283 -10.39 -12.76 11.04
CA ASN A 283 -10.90 -12.42 12.37
C ASN A 283 -10.71 -13.53 13.41
N MET A 284 -10.12 -14.67 13.03
CA MET A 284 -9.69 -15.70 13.98
C MET A 284 -8.37 -15.36 14.68
N HIS A 285 -7.59 -14.41 14.16
CA HIS A 285 -6.30 -13.98 14.74
C HIS A 285 -5.32 -15.15 14.98
N LEU A 286 -5.23 -16.04 13.99
CA LEU A 286 -4.31 -17.19 14.07
C LEU A 286 -2.86 -16.70 14.06
N THR A 287 -2.03 -17.23 14.94
CA THR A 287 -0.58 -16.92 14.98
C THR A 287 0.13 -17.26 13.68
N THR A 288 -0.43 -18.19 12.88
CA THR A 288 0.16 -18.58 11.59
C THR A 288 -0.31 -17.76 10.39
N LEU A 289 -1.17 -16.75 10.58
CA LEU A 289 -1.67 -15.97 9.45
C LEU A 289 -0.56 -15.15 8.78
N GLU A 290 0.49 -14.76 9.51
CA GLU A 290 1.58 -13.92 9.00
C GLU A 290 2.41 -14.63 7.92
N ASP A 291 2.84 -15.87 8.16
CA ASP A 291 3.56 -16.67 7.16
C ASP A 291 2.70 -16.94 5.92
N ILE A 292 1.40 -17.20 6.13
CA ILE A 292 0.43 -17.40 5.05
C ILE A 292 0.24 -16.11 4.24
N ARG A 293 0.22 -14.93 4.89
CA ARG A 293 0.08 -13.62 4.22
C ARG A 293 1.25 -13.36 3.27
N ASN A 294 2.48 -13.64 3.69
CA ASN A 294 3.68 -13.40 2.85
C ASN A 294 3.71 -14.28 1.59
N PHE A 295 3.39 -15.57 1.71
CA PHE A 295 3.36 -16.48 0.55
C PHE A 295 2.26 -16.10 -0.44
N LYS A 296 1.11 -15.65 0.08
CA LYS A 296 -0.04 -15.18 -0.69
C LYS A 296 0.21 -13.87 -1.42
N GLU A 297 0.89 -12.89 -0.82
CA GLU A 297 1.13 -11.60 -1.48
C GLU A 297 1.90 -11.76 -2.80
N ASN A 298 2.93 -12.62 -2.82
CA ASN A 298 3.70 -12.89 -4.04
C ASN A 298 2.85 -13.53 -5.15
N ILE A 299 2.02 -14.52 -4.82
CA ILE A 299 1.10 -15.15 -5.79
C ILE A 299 0.09 -14.14 -6.31
N SER A 300 -0.44 -13.30 -5.44
CA SER A 300 -1.51 -12.35 -5.78
C SER A 300 -1.00 -11.25 -6.71
N VAL A 301 0.24 -10.78 -6.50
CA VAL A 301 0.91 -9.84 -7.40
C VAL A 301 1.07 -10.42 -8.81
N LEU A 302 1.42 -11.72 -8.91
CA LEU A 302 1.51 -12.43 -10.19
C LEU A 302 0.13 -12.64 -10.83
N LEU A 303 -0.88 -13.05 -10.06
CA LEU A 303 -2.23 -13.25 -10.57
C LEU A 303 -2.87 -11.93 -11.05
N ILE A 304 -2.78 -10.86 -10.26
CA ILE A 304 -3.31 -9.55 -10.63
C ILE A 304 -2.64 -9.05 -11.91
N SER A 305 -1.32 -9.16 -12.00
CA SER A 305 -0.59 -8.71 -13.18
C SER A 305 -0.89 -9.55 -14.42
N GLY A 306 -0.91 -10.88 -14.27
CA GLY A 306 -1.27 -11.79 -15.34
C GLY A 306 -2.68 -11.54 -15.86
N ILE A 307 -3.68 -11.45 -14.98
CA ILE A 307 -5.08 -11.25 -15.38
C ILE A 307 -5.28 -9.90 -16.08
N PHE A 308 -4.70 -8.80 -15.56
CA PHE A 308 -4.87 -7.49 -16.20
C PHE A 308 -4.27 -7.48 -17.61
N VAL A 309 -3.08 -8.06 -17.78
CA VAL A 309 -2.46 -8.20 -19.10
C VAL A 309 -3.31 -9.12 -19.98
N MET A 310 -3.81 -10.24 -19.47
CA MET A 310 -4.67 -11.16 -20.24
C MET A 310 -5.96 -10.52 -20.71
N LEU A 311 -6.66 -9.80 -19.83
CA LEU A 311 -7.94 -9.16 -20.16
C LEU A 311 -7.77 -8.04 -21.17
N THR A 312 -6.73 -7.22 -21.02
CA THR A 312 -6.49 -6.09 -21.93
C THR A 312 -5.86 -6.50 -23.26
N ALA A 313 -5.05 -7.56 -23.28
CA ALA A 313 -4.48 -8.10 -24.51
C ALA A 313 -5.49 -8.89 -25.34
N SER A 314 -6.52 -9.46 -24.72
CA SER A 314 -7.56 -10.24 -25.42
C SER A 314 -8.68 -9.36 -26.00
N LEU A 315 -8.61 -8.03 -25.83
CA LEU A 315 -9.65 -7.12 -26.30
C LEU A 315 -9.73 -7.09 -27.82
N ASN A 316 -10.96 -7.18 -28.34
CA ASN A 316 -11.21 -6.97 -29.77
C ASN A 316 -11.05 -5.48 -30.13
N PRO A 317 -10.30 -5.13 -31.20
CA PRO A 317 -10.17 -3.74 -31.66
C PRO A 317 -11.50 -3.01 -31.91
N HIS A 318 -12.57 -3.73 -32.29
CA HIS A 318 -13.90 -3.15 -32.44
C HIS A 318 -14.45 -2.60 -31.12
N VAL A 319 -14.18 -3.28 -30.00
CA VAL A 319 -14.57 -2.82 -28.66
C VAL A 319 -13.87 -1.51 -28.30
N LEU A 320 -12.60 -1.34 -28.70
CA LEU A 320 -11.86 -0.07 -28.49
C LEU A 320 -12.52 1.11 -29.20
N ILE A 321 -13.02 0.89 -30.41
CA ILE A 321 -13.75 1.92 -31.17
C ILE A 321 -15.09 2.22 -30.49
N GLU A 322 -15.78 1.18 -30.02
CA GLU A 322 -17.07 1.31 -29.37
C GLU A 322 -17.00 2.02 -28.02
N ILE A 323 -15.91 1.85 -27.26
CA ILE A 323 -15.65 2.61 -26.02
C ILE A 323 -15.70 4.13 -26.26
N LEU A 324 -15.34 4.60 -27.46
CA LEU A 324 -15.39 6.03 -27.83
C LEU A 324 -16.81 6.53 -28.16
N ASN A 325 -17.82 5.65 -28.11
CA ASN A 325 -19.21 6.03 -28.30
C ASN A 325 -19.63 7.09 -27.26
N PRO A 326 -20.20 8.23 -27.68
CA PRO A 326 -20.64 9.29 -26.78
C PRO A 326 -21.56 8.81 -25.65
N LYS A 327 -22.41 7.81 -25.90
CA LYS A 327 -23.31 7.24 -24.87
C LYS A 327 -22.53 6.54 -23.75
N ILE A 328 -21.50 5.76 -24.10
CA ILE A 328 -20.64 5.05 -23.14
C ILE A 328 -19.82 6.06 -22.33
N ILE A 329 -19.22 7.05 -23.00
CA ILE A 329 -18.46 8.11 -22.32
C ILE A 329 -19.37 8.86 -21.34
N LEU A 330 -20.57 9.26 -21.78
CA LEU A 330 -21.52 9.96 -20.92
C LEU A 330 -21.99 9.10 -19.75
N TYR A 331 -22.17 7.79 -19.96
CA TYR A 331 -22.47 6.84 -18.88
C TYR A 331 -21.33 6.75 -17.86
N VAL A 332 -20.08 6.61 -18.30
CA VAL A 332 -18.90 6.59 -17.43
C VAL A 332 -18.78 7.89 -16.62
N LEU A 333 -19.00 9.04 -17.27
CA LEU A 333 -19.02 10.34 -16.59
C LEU A 333 -20.16 10.43 -15.57
N ALA A 334 -21.36 9.94 -15.90
CA ALA A 334 -22.47 9.90 -14.96
C ALA A 334 -22.16 9.01 -13.75
N MET A 335 -21.53 7.86 -13.97
CA MET A 335 -21.11 6.97 -12.88
C MET A 335 -20.10 7.64 -11.94
N LEU A 336 -19.12 8.36 -12.51
CA LEU A 336 -18.04 9.03 -11.76
C LEU A 336 -18.50 10.30 -11.03
N PHE A 337 -19.26 11.17 -11.69
CA PHE A 337 -19.57 12.51 -11.19
C PHE A 337 -20.96 12.64 -10.57
N VAL A 338 -21.86 11.69 -10.83
CA VAL A 338 -23.25 11.73 -10.34
C VAL A 338 -23.52 10.55 -9.43
N VAL A 339 -23.54 9.32 -9.96
CA VAL A 339 -23.99 8.13 -9.22
C VAL A 339 -23.16 7.90 -7.97
N ARG A 340 -21.83 7.90 -8.11
CA ARG A 340 -20.92 7.62 -7.00
C ARG A 340 -20.91 8.71 -5.92
N PRO A 341 -20.75 10.02 -6.24
CA PRO A 341 -20.89 11.07 -5.25
C PRO A 341 -22.25 11.05 -4.57
N LEU A 342 -23.34 10.89 -5.33
CA LEU A 342 -24.70 10.87 -4.78
C LEU A 342 -24.90 9.72 -3.79
N SER A 343 -24.46 8.51 -4.13
CA SER A 343 -24.63 7.34 -3.28
C SER A 343 -23.88 7.48 -1.94
N ILE A 344 -22.65 7.99 -1.96
CA ILE A 344 -21.85 8.22 -0.75
C ILE A 344 -22.40 9.38 0.06
N TRP A 345 -22.74 10.51 -0.55
CA TRP A 345 -23.24 11.67 0.20
C TRP A 345 -24.57 11.39 0.88
N ILE A 346 -25.50 10.71 0.20
CA ILE A 346 -26.81 10.35 0.77
C ILE A 346 -26.65 9.26 1.83
N SER A 347 -25.87 8.20 1.57
CA SER A 347 -25.72 7.11 2.54
C SER A 347 -25.00 7.50 3.82
N THR A 348 -24.17 8.56 3.76
CA THR A 348 -23.42 9.07 4.91
C THR A 348 -24.10 10.25 5.61
N ILE A 349 -25.39 10.52 5.35
CA ILE A 349 -26.16 11.51 6.11
C ILE A 349 -26.33 11.03 7.56
N GLY A 350 -25.89 11.83 8.53
CA GLY A 350 -25.94 11.48 9.96
C GLY A 350 -24.88 10.48 10.41
N THR A 351 -23.77 10.35 9.67
CA THR A 351 -22.54 9.71 10.15
C THR A 351 -21.51 10.75 10.58
N ASP A 352 -20.47 10.28 11.28
CA ASP A 352 -19.33 11.03 11.80
C ASP A 352 -18.22 11.28 10.75
N LEU A 353 -18.54 11.15 9.46
CA LEU A 353 -17.60 11.45 8.37
C LEU A 353 -17.55 12.95 8.07
N THR A 354 -16.35 13.47 7.95
CA THR A 354 -16.09 14.84 7.51
C THR A 354 -16.39 15.01 6.02
N ASN A 355 -16.71 16.23 5.60
CA ASN A 355 -16.96 16.53 4.17
C ASN A 355 -15.75 16.19 3.29
N ARG A 356 -14.53 16.27 3.85
CA ARG A 356 -13.30 15.88 3.15
C ARG A 356 -13.26 14.38 2.91
N GLU A 357 -13.57 13.57 3.92
CA GLU A 357 -13.67 12.11 3.79
C GLU A 357 -14.77 11.73 2.79
N LYS A 358 -15.97 12.34 2.90
CA LYS A 358 -17.08 12.09 1.96
C LYS A 358 -16.73 12.41 0.51
N THR A 359 -16.01 13.51 0.28
CA THR A 359 -15.57 13.90 -1.07
C THR A 359 -14.57 12.90 -1.64
N LEU A 360 -13.60 12.46 -0.85
CA LEU A 360 -12.60 11.47 -1.29
C LEU A 360 -13.27 10.11 -1.55
N ILE A 361 -14.08 9.61 -0.62
CA ILE A 361 -14.76 8.31 -0.73
C ILE A 361 -15.78 8.33 -1.89
N GLY A 362 -16.50 9.45 -2.06
CA GLY A 362 -17.41 9.69 -3.18
C GLY A 362 -16.72 9.93 -4.52
N TRP A 363 -15.41 10.16 -4.54
CA TRP A 363 -14.64 10.24 -5.79
C TRP A 363 -14.06 8.89 -6.18
N ILE A 364 -13.57 8.11 -5.22
CA ILE A 364 -12.83 6.88 -5.48
C ILE A 364 -13.78 5.67 -5.55
N ALA A 365 -13.90 5.06 -6.74
CA ALA A 365 -14.64 3.81 -6.95
C ALA A 365 -14.07 2.99 -8.12
N PRO A 366 -12.80 2.53 -8.03
CA PRO A 366 -12.21 1.74 -9.10
C PRO A 366 -12.98 0.44 -9.30
N ARG A 367 -13.35 0.15 -10.54
CA ARG A 367 -13.99 -1.12 -10.91
C ARG A 367 -12.95 -2.21 -11.09
N GLY A 368 -13.28 -3.39 -10.59
CA GLY A 368 -12.36 -4.52 -10.48
C GLY A 368 -12.43 -5.50 -11.64
N ILE A 369 -11.59 -6.52 -11.53
CA ILE A 369 -11.55 -7.69 -12.41
C ILE A 369 -12.90 -8.43 -12.41
N VAL A 370 -13.56 -8.55 -11.26
CA VAL A 370 -14.87 -9.22 -11.12
C VAL A 370 -15.92 -8.59 -12.04
N ALA A 371 -15.95 -7.26 -12.16
CA ALA A 371 -16.88 -6.59 -13.06
C ALA A 371 -16.65 -7.01 -14.53
N LEU A 372 -15.39 -7.17 -14.96
CA LEU A 372 -15.05 -7.62 -16.32
C LEU A 372 -15.49 -9.06 -16.58
N THR A 373 -15.20 -9.97 -15.65
CA THR A 373 -15.47 -11.40 -15.83
C THR A 373 -16.97 -11.69 -15.83
N VAL A 374 -17.67 -11.15 -14.83
CA VAL A 374 -19.12 -11.36 -14.66
C VAL A 374 -19.91 -10.64 -15.76
N SER A 375 -19.44 -9.49 -16.24
CA SER A 375 -20.04 -8.82 -17.40
C SER A 375 -19.97 -9.66 -18.66
N GLY A 376 -18.87 -10.40 -18.89
CA GLY A 376 -18.73 -11.27 -20.05
C GLY A 376 -19.75 -12.41 -20.04
N TYR A 377 -19.96 -13.01 -18.87
CA TYR A 377 -21.00 -14.03 -18.66
C TYR A 377 -22.41 -13.50 -18.96
N PHE A 378 -22.78 -12.35 -18.39
CA PHE A 378 -24.10 -11.75 -18.63
C PHE A 378 -24.27 -11.26 -20.07
N ALA A 379 -23.22 -10.77 -20.72
CA ALA A 379 -23.31 -10.40 -22.13
C ALA A 379 -23.73 -11.60 -22.99
N THR A 380 -23.08 -12.74 -22.82
CA THR A 380 -23.45 -13.97 -23.55
C THR A 380 -24.88 -14.41 -23.25
N ILE A 381 -25.25 -14.52 -21.98
CA ILE A 381 -26.58 -14.99 -21.59
C ILE A 381 -27.68 -14.06 -22.06
N LEU A 382 -27.49 -12.74 -21.92
CA LEU A 382 -28.52 -11.78 -22.34
C LEU A 382 -28.68 -11.78 -23.87
N LEU A 383 -27.59 -11.94 -24.63
CA LEU A 383 -27.67 -12.10 -26.09
C LEU A 383 -28.42 -13.36 -26.50
N GLU A 384 -28.16 -14.49 -25.84
CA GLU A 384 -28.88 -15.75 -26.06
C GLU A 384 -30.38 -15.63 -25.74
N ASN A 385 -30.73 -14.83 -24.73
CA ASN A 385 -32.12 -14.52 -24.37
C ASN A 385 -32.75 -13.39 -25.22
N GLY A 386 -32.07 -12.92 -26.27
CA GLY A 386 -32.62 -11.99 -27.25
C GLY A 386 -32.42 -10.50 -26.96
N TYR A 387 -31.70 -10.14 -25.89
CA TYR A 387 -31.36 -8.76 -25.56
C TYR A 387 -30.18 -8.26 -26.41
N LYS A 388 -30.47 -7.74 -27.60
CA LYS A 388 -29.43 -7.27 -28.56
C LYS A 388 -28.57 -6.13 -28.02
N ASP A 389 -29.11 -5.32 -27.13
CA ASP A 389 -28.40 -4.25 -26.46
C ASP A 389 -27.33 -4.75 -25.48
N ALA A 390 -27.30 -6.06 -25.18
CA ALA A 390 -26.24 -6.68 -24.40
C ALA A 390 -24.87 -6.71 -25.12
N GLU A 391 -24.81 -6.49 -26.44
CA GLU A 391 -23.55 -6.34 -27.19
C GLU A 391 -22.70 -5.18 -26.63
N LEU A 392 -23.37 -4.12 -26.15
CA LEU A 392 -22.71 -2.94 -25.58
C LEU A 392 -22.03 -3.20 -24.23
N LEU A 393 -22.36 -4.31 -23.54
CA LEU A 393 -21.90 -4.55 -22.17
C LEU A 393 -20.40 -4.71 -22.08
N THR A 394 -19.80 -5.42 -23.03
CA THR A 394 -18.35 -5.60 -23.08
C THR A 394 -17.67 -4.23 -23.19
N ALA A 395 -18.05 -3.41 -24.18
CA ALA A 395 -17.48 -2.08 -24.37
C ALA A 395 -17.71 -1.17 -23.16
N LEU A 396 -18.91 -1.18 -22.59
CA LEU A 396 -19.29 -0.33 -21.48
C LEU A 396 -18.54 -0.71 -20.18
N THR A 397 -18.43 -2.01 -19.87
CA THR A 397 -17.66 -2.50 -18.72
C THR A 397 -16.18 -2.17 -18.85
N PHE A 398 -15.58 -2.43 -20.02
CA PHE A 398 -14.18 -2.09 -20.26
C PHE A 398 -13.94 -0.58 -20.18
N ALA A 399 -14.81 0.25 -20.76
CA ALA A 399 -14.74 1.70 -20.65
C ALA A 399 -14.74 2.15 -19.19
N LEU A 400 -15.67 1.63 -18.38
CA LEU A 400 -15.80 2.00 -16.98
C LEU A 400 -14.59 1.54 -16.14
N VAL A 401 -14.14 0.30 -16.31
CA VAL A 401 -12.99 -0.25 -15.59
C VAL A 401 -11.72 0.50 -15.96
N PHE A 402 -11.43 0.66 -17.25
CA PHE A 402 -10.25 1.36 -17.71
C PHE A 402 -10.26 2.84 -17.28
N ALA A 403 -11.38 3.54 -17.48
CA ALA A 403 -11.49 4.94 -17.08
C ALA A 403 -11.33 5.11 -15.56
N THR A 404 -11.95 4.26 -14.74
CA THR A 404 -11.83 4.38 -13.28
C THR A 404 -10.42 4.03 -12.79
N VAL A 405 -9.76 3.02 -13.37
CA VAL A 405 -8.35 2.68 -13.08
C VAL A 405 -7.42 3.85 -13.40
N VAL A 406 -7.55 4.45 -14.59
CA VAL A 406 -6.71 5.58 -15.03
C VAL A 406 -6.99 6.83 -14.21
N VAL A 407 -8.27 7.25 -14.15
CA VAL A 407 -8.67 8.49 -13.48
C VAL A 407 -8.36 8.41 -12.00
N HIS A 408 -8.74 7.33 -11.29
CA HIS A 408 -8.46 7.22 -9.86
C HIS A 408 -6.98 6.96 -9.59
N GLY A 409 -6.29 6.19 -10.44
CA GLY A 409 -4.87 5.92 -10.32
C GLY A 409 -4.03 7.19 -10.25
N PHE A 410 -4.28 8.15 -11.13
CA PHE A 410 -3.54 9.42 -11.12
C PHE A 410 -4.10 10.47 -10.15
N SER A 411 -5.41 10.45 -9.86
CA SER A 411 -6.04 11.50 -9.04
C SER A 411 -6.05 11.22 -7.54
N ILE A 412 -6.01 9.95 -7.09
CA ILE A 412 -6.20 9.60 -5.68
C ILE A 412 -5.15 10.24 -4.76
N GLY A 413 -3.87 10.16 -5.12
CA GLY A 413 -2.79 10.72 -4.32
C GLY A 413 -2.84 12.25 -4.26
N TRP A 414 -3.12 12.90 -5.39
CA TRP A 414 -3.27 14.35 -5.46
C TRP A 414 -4.46 14.84 -4.62
N LEU A 415 -5.62 14.20 -4.78
CA LEU A 415 -6.84 14.57 -4.07
C LEU A 415 -6.71 14.32 -2.56
N ALA A 416 -6.10 13.20 -2.18
CA ALA A 416 -5.80 12.86 -0.79
C ALA A 416 -4.90 13.93 -0.13
N LYS A 417 -3.83 14.37 -0.81
CA LYS A 417 -2.95 15.45 -0.33
C LYS A 417 -3.73 16.77 -0.20
N LYS A 418 -4.51 17.15 -1.21
CA LYS A 418 -5.33 18.38 -1.22
C LYS A 418 -6.37 18.41 -0.10
N LEU A 419 -6.98 17.27 0.22
CA LEU A 419 -7.98 17.14 1.28
C LEU A 419 -7.34 16.91 2.68
N ASN A 420 -6.00 16.91 2.80
CA ASN A 420 -5.29 16.55 4.02
C ASN A 420 -5.75 15.20 4.60
N LEU A 421 -5.92 14.22 3.70
CA LEU A 421 -6.27 12.83 3.97
C LEU A 421 -5.17 11.85 3.56
N ALA A 422 -4.09 12.33 2.94
CA ALA A 422 -2.84 11.59 2.82
C ALA A 422 -1.98 11.83 4.07
N THR A 423 -1.24 10.81 4.49
CA THR A 423 -0.17 10.96 5.47
C THR A 423 0.97 11.76 4.81
N PRO A 424 1.51 12.81 5.44
CA PRO A 424 2.64 13.57 4.90
C PRO A 424 3.82 12.64 4.58
N GLU A 425 4.63 12.96 3.57
CA GLU A 425 5.94 12.33 3.30
C GLU A 425 6.98 12.66 4.40
N GLU A 426 6.54 13.00 5.60
CA GLU A 426 7.42 13.34 6.70
C GLU A 426 8.23 12.11 7.13
N SER A 427 9.54 12.30 7.23
CA SER A 427 10.52 11.36 7.80
C SER A 427 10.31 11.16 9.29
N GLY A 428 9.11 10.72 9.71
CA GLY A 428 8.88 10.37 11.10
C GLY A 428 9.80 9.23 11.52
N VAL A 429 10.33 9.29 12.73
CA VAL A 429 11.28 8.30 13.25
C VAL A 429 10.75 7.64 14.50
N VAL A 430 10.66 6.30 14.50
CA VAL A 430 10.50 5.52 15.72
C VAL A 430 11.87 5.10 16.22
N LEU A 431 12.15 5.44 17.47
CA LEU A 431 13.36 5.06 18.18
C LEU A 431 12.99 4.03 19.25
N ILE A 432 13.61 2.86 19.20
CA ILE A 432 13.36 1.80 20.18
C ILE A 432 14.57 1.74 21.10
N GLY A 433 14.35 2.03 22.39
CA GLY A 433 15.40 2.06 23.39
C GLY A 433 15.24 3.15 24.45
N SER A 434 16.09 3.07 25.48
CA SER A 434 15.95 3.82 26.74
C SER A 434 17.17 4.65 27.14
N THR A 435 18.23 4.64 26.33
CA THR A 435 19.48 5.35 26.67
C THR A 435 19.32 6.87 26.60
N ARG A 436 20.26 7.60 27.23
CA ARG A 436 20.27 9.07 27.17
C ARG A 436 20.51 9.53 25.75
N PHE A 437 21.40 8.84 25.02
CA PHE A 437 21.61 9.09 23.59
C PHE A 437 20.31 9.02 22.78
N VAL A 438 19.49 7.98 22.96
CA VAL A 438 18.21 7.83 22.24
C VAL A 438 17.25 8.98 22.54
N ALA A 439 17.13 9.36 23.82
CA ALA A 439 16.26 10.47 24.22
C ALA A 439 16.70 11.81 23.61
N GLU A 440 18.00 12.09 23.60
CA GLU A 440 18.56 13.33 23.06
C GLU A 440 18.53 13.36 21.52
N LEU A 441 18.76 12.21 20.86
CA LEU A 441 18.55 12.07 19.42
C LEU A 441 17.09 12.34 19.06
N ALA A 442 16.15 11.79 19.83
CA ALA A 442 14.72 12.01 19.61
C ALA A 442 14.35 13.49 19.76
N ASN A 443 14.83 14.13 20.83
CA ASN A 443 14.64 15.57 21.05
C ASN A 443 15.23 16.40 19.90
N ASN A 444 16.42 16.04 19.41
CA ASN A 444 17.06 16.74 18.30
C ASN A 444 16.24 16.63 17.00
N ILE A 445 15.74 15.44 16.65
CA ILE A 445 14.87 15.19 15.50
C ILE A 445 13.58 16.02 15.61
N ARG A 446 12.93 15.99 16.78
CA ARG A 446 11.73 16.81 17.06
C ARG A 446 11.99 18.30 16.88
N ASN A 447 13.12 18.80 17.38
CA ASN A 447 13.48 20.22 17.30
C ASN A 447 13.83 20.68 15.88
N VAL A 448 14.02 19.75 14.92
CA VAL A 448 14.13 20.07 13.49
C VAL A 448 12.76 20.04 12.78
N GLY A 449 11.70 19.66 13.48
CA GLY A 449 10.32 19.65 12.96
C GLY A 449 9.86 18.29 12.43
N HIS A 450 10.62 17.22 12.64
CA HIS A 450 10.22 15.87 12.28
C HIS A 450 9.47 15.17 13.41
N LYS A 451 8.48 14.36 13.07
CA LYS A 451 7.78 13.51 14.05
C LYS A 451 8.74 12.48 14.62
N VAL A 452 8.63 12.23 15.91
CA VAL A 452 9.44 11.23 16.58
C VAL A 452 8.62 10.54 17.67
N LEU A 453 8.91 9.27 17.88
CA LEU A 453 8.35 8.48 18.95
C LEU A 453 9.44 7.61 19.57
N VAL A 454 9.52 7.59 20.89
CA VAL A 454 10.37 6.65 21.63
C VAL A 454 9.52 5.52 22.19
N VAL A 455 9.88 4.27 21.86
CA VAL A 455 9.20 3.06 22.30
C VAL A 455 10.10 2.27 23.23
N GLU A 456 9.56 1.84 24.37
CA GLU A 456 10.24 1.00 25.34
C GLU A 456 9.24 0.23 26.21
N ASP A 457 9.63 -0.94 26.73
CA ASP A 457 8.76 -1.81 27.51
C ASP A 457 8.46 -1.30 28.95
N SER A 458 9.34 -0.44 29.46
CA SER A 458 9.38 -0.05 30.87
C SER A 458 9.16 1.46 31.06
N TRP A 459 8.34 1.81 32.07
CA TRP A 459 8.13 3.21 32.45
C TRP A 459 9.43 3.91 32.84
N GLY A 460 10.36 3.16 33.46
CA GLY A 460 11.68 3.65 33.87
C GLY A 460 12.57 3.98 32.68
N GLY A 461 12.60 3.14 31.65
CA GLY A 461 13.39 3.38 30.44
C GLY A 461 12.96 4.64 29.68
N LEU A 462 11.67 4.96 29.71
CA LEU A 462 11.12 6.18 29.07
C LEU A 462 11.39 7.48 29.85
N SER A 463 12.00 7.42 31.04
CA SER A 463 12.22 8.59 31.89
C SER A 463 13.03 9.68 31.19
N ASN A 464 14.11 9.31 30.50
CA ASN A 464 14.98 10.26 29.78
C ASN A 464 14.20 11.02 28.68
N ALA A 465 13.42 10.30 27.87
CA ALA A 465 12.62 10.90 26.81
C ALA A 465 11.50 11.80 27.34
N ARG A 466 10.83 11.39 28.43
CA ARG A 466 9.76 12.19 29.05
C ARG A 466 10.25 13.48 29.70
N LYS A 467 11.43 13.48 30.30
CA LYS A 467 12.07 14.71 30.83
C LYS A 467 12.25 15.75 29.74
N LEU A 468 12.54 15.32 28.51
CA LEU A 468 12.65 16.18 27.33
C LEU A 468 11.28 16.43 26.64
N SER A 469 10.19 16.00 27.26
CA SER A 469 8.81 16.04 26.71
C SER A 469 8.65 15.36 25.35
N VAL A 470 9.56 14.44 24.99
CA VAL A 470 9.49 13.69 23.72
C VAL A 470 8.29 12.74 23.77
N PRO A 471 7.51 12.58 22.68
CA PRO A 471 6.44 11.59 22.63
C PRO A 471 6.98 10.18 22.92
N THR A 472 6.36 9.49 23.87
CA THR A 472 6.76 8.13 24.27
C THR A 472 5.58 7.17 24.23
N TYR A 473 5.83 5.93 23.84
CA TYR A 473 4.88 4.83 23.97
C TYR A 473 5.49 3.72 24.83
N ARG A 474 4.72 3.21 25.79
CA ARG A 474 5.15 2.07 26.60
C ARG A 474 4.57 0.79 26.02
N GLY A 475 5.46 -0.11 25.59
CA GLY A 475 5.12 -1.43 25.12
C GLY A 475 6.30 -2.09 24.42
N ASP A 476 6.24 -3.40 24.26
CA ASP A 476 7.16 -4.12 23.39
C ASP A 476 6.69 -3.96 21.94
N ILE A 477 7.53 -3.37 21.09
CA ILE A 477 7.18 -3.10 19.69
C ILE A 477 6.84 -4.37 18.91
N LEU A 478 7.37 -5.52 19.34
CA LEU A 478 7.13 -6.84 18.73
C LEU A 478 5.91 -7.56 19.31
N SER A 479 5.28 -6.98 20.34
CA SER A 479 4.03 -7.55 20.86
C SER A 479 2.87 -7.18 19.95
N GLU A 480 2.03 -8.17 19.60
CA GLU A 480 0.79 -7.95 18.86
C GLU A 480 -0.07 -6.83 19.49
N HIS A 481 -0.13 -6.80 20.83
CA HIS A 481 -0.89 -5.79 21.57
C HIS A 481 -0.43 -4.36 21.25
N THR A 482 0.88 -4.14 21.07
CA THR A 482 1.44 -2.84 20.68
C THR A 482 1.12 -2.51 19.24
N GLY A 483 1.24 -3.47 18.33
CA GLY A 483 0.86 -3.32 16.92
C GLY A 483 -0.59 -2.84 16.73
N TYR A 484 -1.52 -3.27 17.59
CA TYR A 484 -2.93 -2.82 17.52
C TYR A 484 -3.17 -1.38 18.03
N HIS A 485 -2.34 -0.86 18.92
CA HIS A 485 -2.59 0.44 19.58
C HIS A 485 -1.67 1.55 19.09
N LEU A 486 -0.53 1.19 18.50
CA LEU A 486 0.47 2.14 18.05
C LEU A 486 0.37 2.35 16.54
N ASP A 487 -0.09 3.54 16.13
CA ASP A 487 -0.11 3.92 14.71
C ASP A 487 1.31 4.25 14.22
N LEU A 488 1.89 3.32 13.46
CA LEU A 488 3.22 3.47 12.85
C LEU A 488 3.19 4.21 11.49
N THR A 489 2.01 4.40 10.89
CA THR A 489 1.84 5.07 9.58
C THR A 489 2.56 6.42 9.45
N PRO A 490 2.62 7.28 10.49
CA PRO A 490 3.31 8.56 10.42
C PRO A 490 4.84 8.47 10.42
N TYR A 491 5.40 7.28 10.65
CA TYR A 491 6.83 7.08 10.84
C TYR A 491 7.40 6.24 9.69
N ARG A 492 8.39 6.81 9.02
CA ARG A 492 9.07 6.19 7.88
C ARG A 492 10.23 5.30 8.33
N TYR A 493 10.90 5.68 9.41
CA TYR A 493 12.14 5.04 9.87
C TYR A 493 11.95 4.36 11.21
N ILE A 494 12.50 3.16 11.36
CA ILE A 494 12.63 2.47 12.65
C ILE A 494 14.11 2.31 12.97
N LEU A 495 14.52 2.84 14.11
CA LEU A 495 15.88 2.75 14.64
C LEU A 495 15.85 1.89 15.90
N ALA A 496 16.30 0.65 15.78
CA ALA A 496 16.44 -0.30 16.88
C ALA A 496 17.76 -0.06 17.61
N MET A 497 17.68 0.56 18.78
CA MET A 497 18.81 1.09 19.54
C MET A 497 18.73 0.70 21.02
N THR A 498 18.24 -0.50 21.30
CA THR A 498 18.21 -1.06 22.66
C THR A 498 19.59 -1.58 23.05
N LYS A 499 19.79 -1.79 24.36
CA LYS A 499 21.03 -2.40 24.90
C LYS A 499 21.19 -3.88 24.54
N THR A 500 20.18 -4.49 23.92
CA THR A 500 20.15 -5.92 23.59
C THR A 500 20.25 -6.07 22.07
N ASP A 501 21.43 -6.43 21.57
CA ASP A 501 21.70 -6.50 20.13
C ASP A 501 20.82 -7.52 19.40
N SER A 502 20.54 -8.66 20.03
CA SER A 502 19.65 -9.69 19.47
C SER A 502 18.22 -9.17 19.31
N TYR A 503 17.74 -8.37 20.26
CA TYR A 503 16.43 -7.74 20.17
C TYR A 503 16.39 -6.71 19.03
N ASN A 504 17.44 -5.89 18.87
CA ASN A 504 17.51 -4.94 17.76
C ASN A 504 17.42 -5.62 16.39
N SER A 505 18.13 -6.75 16.26
CA SER A 505 18.16 -7.55 15.04
C SER A 505 16.81 -8.24 14.76
N HIS A 506 16.12 -8.68 15.81
CA HIS A 506 14.80 -9.26 15.73
C HIS A 506 13.74 -8.24 15.32
N VAL A 507 13.80 -7.03 15.89
CA VAL A 507 12.96 -5.91 15.43
C VAL A 507 13.16 -5.65 13.94
N CYS A 508 14.41 -5.55 13.49
CA CYS A 508 14.66 -5.32 12.06
C CYS A 508 14.14 -6.48 11.19
N ALA A 509 14.24 -7.72 11.65
CA ALA A 509 13.72 -8.88 10.92
C ALA A 509 12.20 -8.83 10.76
N ASP A 510 11.50 -8.58 11.86
CA ASP A 510 10.04 -8.57 11.94
C ASP A 510 9.42 -7.49 11.06
N PHE A 511 10.02 -6.29 11.05
CA PHE A 511 9.51 -5.16 10.25
C PHE A 511 10.02 -5.12 8.80
N THR A 512 10.93 -6.03 8.40
CA THR A 512 11.50 -6.06 7.03
C THR A 512 10.45 -6.24 5.93
N PRO A 513 9.44 -7.12 6.06
CA PRO A 513 8.40 -7.29 5.04
C PRO A 513 7.60 -6.00 4.76
N ASP A 514 7.31 -5.22 5.80
CA ASP A 514 6.45 -4.03 5.70
C ASP A 514 7.17 -2.78 5.20
N LEU A 515 8.38 -2.52 5.73
CA LEU A 515 9.13 -1.28 5.48
C LEU A 515 10.28 -1.46 4.49
N GLY A 516 10.74 -2.68 4.28
CA GLY A 516 11.96 -2.98 3.56
C GLY A 516 13.22 -2.64 4.36
N ARG A 517 14.35 -3.27 4.00
CA ARG A 517 15.63 -3.13 4.70
C ARG A 517 16.20 -1.71 4.67
N ASP A 518 15.82 -0.89 3.70
CA ASP A 518 16.36 0.47 3.51
C ASP A 518 15.87 1.51 4.54
N LEU A 519 14.81 1.19 5.27
CA LEU A 519 14.18 2.08 6.25
C LEU A 519 14.35 1.59 7.69
N LEU A 520 15.02 0.45 7.87
CA LEU A 520 15.25 -0.22 9.14
C LEU A 520 16.71 -0.16 9.51
N PHE A 521 16.96 0.34 10.70
CA PHE A 521 18.29 0.71 11.16
C PHE A 521 18.57 0.15 12.54
N GLN A 522 19.81 -0.28 12.77
CA GLN A 522 20.25 -0.79 14.06
C GLN A 522 21.65 -0.30 14.43
N THR A 523 21.96 -0.23 15.72
CA THR A 523 23.34 0.03 16.17
C THR A 523 24.25 -1.17 15.94
N THR A 524 25.56 -0.93 15.89
CA THR A 524 26.53 -2.03 15.77
C THR A 524 26.51 -2.91 17.02
N THR A 525 26.81 -4.20 16.85
CA THR A 525 26.86 -5.15 17.96
C THR A 525 27.99 -4.80 18.94
N HIS A 526 27.71 -4.93 20.24
CA HIS A 526 28.70 -4.74 21.27
C HIS A 526 29.71 -5.91 21.25
N LYS A 527 31.01 -5.61 21.13
CA LYS A 527 32.10 -6.62 21.16
C LYS A 527 32.19 -7.27 22.55
N ARG A 528 31.41 -8.30 22.83
CA ARG A 528 31.58 -9.17 24.00
C ARG A 528 31.75 -10.62 23.54
N SER A 529 33.00 -11.08 23.60
CA SER A 529 33.51 -12.44 23.35
C SER A 529 33.45 -12.95 21.90
N ALA A 530 34.65 -13.11 21.32
CA ALA A 530 34.89 -13.89 20.12
C ALA A 530 34.38 -15.33 20.32
N GLY A 531 33.28 -15.70 19.67
CA GLY A 531 32.73 -17.05 19.76
C GLY A 531 31.30 -17.23 19.25
N GLN A 532 30.51 -16.16 19.11
CA GLN A 532 29.17 -16.22 18.53
C GLN A 532 28.95 -15.05 17.57
N GLU A 533 29.55 -15.11 16.38
CA GLU A 533 29.09 -14.32 15.25
C GLU A 533 27.77 -14.91 14.75
N PHE A 534 26.67 -14.54 15.39
CA PHE A 534 25.38 -14.67 14.72
C PHE A 534 25.35 -13.62 13.61
N ASN A 535 25.24 -14.07 12.36
CA ASN A 535 24.91 -13.23 11.20
C ASN A 535 23.47 -12.70 11.34
N LEU A 536 23.25 -11.77 12.28
CA LEU A 536 21.98 -11.13 12.63
C LEU A 536 21.83 -9.76 11.93
N ALA A 537 22.42 -9.59 10.75
CA ALA A 537 22.33 -8.33 10.01
C ALA A 537 21.03 -8.24 9.21
N THR A 538 19.89 -8.07 9.90
CA THR A 538 18.59 -7.90 9.26
C THR A 538 18.27 -6.43 8.92
N GLY A 539 18.88 -5.46 9.63
CA GLY A 539 18.78 -4.02 9.36
C GLY A 539 20.12 -3.38 8.93
N GLN A 540 20.09 -2.12 8.48
CA GLN A 540 21.31 -1.36 8.15
C GLN A 540 22.00 -0.83 9.41
N PHE A 541 23.33 -0.91 9.48
CA PHE A 541 24.08 -0.39 10.62
C PHE A 541 24.18 1.14 10.58
N LEU A 542 23.74 1.77 11.66
CA LEU A 542 23.70 3.21 11.83
C LEU A 542 25.08 3.84 11.98
N PHE A 543 25.13 5.06 11.44
CA PHE A 543 26.12 6.09 11.65
C PHE A 543 27.50 5.82 11.07
N THR A 544 28.28 6.90 10.97
CA THR A 544 29.66 6.85 10.49
C THR A 544 30.56 7.63 11.45
N PRO A 545 31.48 6.98 12.17
CA PRO A 545 31.67 5.52 12.26
C PRO A 545 30.47 4.80 12.90
N ASN A 546 30.28 3.52 12.59
CA ASN A 546 29.27 2.68 13.24
C ASN A 546 29.72 2.34 14.67
N LEU A 547 28.86 2.62 15.63
CA LEU A 547 29.15 2.43 17.05
C LEU A 547 28.02 1.64 17.71
N SER A 548 28.35 0.99 18.81
CA SER A 548 27.36 0.33 19.65
C SER A 548 26.57 1.36 20.43
N ILE A 549 25.37 0.99 20.87
CA ILE A 549 24.56 1.87 21.71
C ILE A 549 25.27 2.26 23.01
N HIS A 550 26.09 1.35 23.56
CA HIS A 550 26.88 1.60 24.76
C HIS A 550 27.92 2.70 24.54
N GLU A 551 28.68 2.64 23.44
CA GLU A 551 29.67 3.66 23.10
C GLU A 551 29.03 5.02 22.79
N LEU A 552 27.83 5.03 22.19
CA LEU A 552 27.08 6.26 21.94
C LEU A 552 26.60 6.91 23.24
N ASP A 553 26.09 6.12 24.18
CA ASP A 553 25.65 6.59 25.49
C ASP A 553 26.83 7.07 26.36
N ASP A 554 27.97 6.37 26.29
CA ASP A 554 29.20 6.79 26.96
C ASP A 554 29.71 8.15 26.44
N ARG A 555 29.61 8.41 25.13
CA ARG A 555 29.95 9.72 24.56
C ARG A 555 29.03 10.82 25.09
N MET A 556 27.73 10.55 25.26
CA MET A 556 26.82 11.51 25.89
C MET A 556 27.23 11.80 27.34
N ASN A 557 27.64 10.77 28.08
CA ASN A 557 28.13 10.92 29.45
C ASN A 557 29.46 11.69 29.53
N GLN A 558 30.29 11.61 28.48
CA GLN A 558 31.51 12.41 28.31
C GLN A 558 31.24 13.86 27.84
N GLY A 559 29.98 14.29 27.76
CA GLY A 559 29.61 15.66 27.40
C GLY A 559 29.63 15.96 25.90
N HIS A 560 29.51 14.94 25.04
CA HIS A 560 29.30 15.18 23.61
C HIS A 560 27.92 15.79 23.37
N VAL A 561 27.81 16.63 22.35
CA VAL A 561 26.58 17.38 22.00
C VAL A 561 26.22 17.21 20.53
N PHE A 562 24.92 17.31 20.24
CA PHE A 562 24.40 17.29 18.88
C PHE A 562 24.66 18.63 18.19
N ARG A 563 25.39 18.58 17.07
CA ARG A 563 25.78 19.74 16.28
C ARG A 563 25.09 19.73 14.93
N LYS A 564 24.51 20.86 14.55
CA LYS A 564 23.91 21.11 13.24
C LYS A 564 24.82 22.01 12.41
N THR A 565 25.15 21.60 11.19
CA THR A 565 26.01 22.36 10.27
C THR A 565 25.35 22.47 8.91
N LEU A 566 24.92 23.69 8.54
CA LEU A 566 24.40 24.00 7.22
C LEU A 566 25.54 24.13 6.21
N LEU A 567 25.44 23.42 5.09
CA LEU A 567 26.39 23.53 3.99
C LEU A 567 26.00 24.67 3.04
N THR A 568 26.96 25.49 2.67
CA THR A 568 26.77 26.61 1.75
C THR A 568 27.68 26.45 0.54
N LYS A 569 27.59 27.37 -0.44
CA LYS A 569 28.55 27.37 -1.58
C LYS A 569 29.98 27.65 -1.12
N GLN A 570 30.14 28.43 -0.04
CA GLN A 570 31.43 28.78 0.54
C GLN A 570 31.94 27.71 1.51
N TYR A 571 31.05 26.98 2.17
CA TYR A 571 31.38 25.91 3.11
C TYR A 571 30.88 24.56 2.59
N SER A 572 31.73 23.89 1.81
CA SER A 572 31.38 22.65 1.12
C SER A 572 31.46 21.42 2.04
N TYR A 573 30.88 20.30 1.58
CA TYR A 573 30.95 19.04 2.31
C TYR A 573 32.38 18.55 2.54
N THR A 574 33.28 18.73 1.56
CA THR A 574 34.69 18.35 1.70
C THR A 574 35.41 19.20 2.72
N GLN A 575 35.08 20.49 2.81
CA GLN A 575 35.62 21.37 3.85
C GLN A 575 35.12 20.98 5.24
N TYR A 576 33.83 20.69 5.38
CA TYR A 576 33.26 20.17 6.63
C TYR A 576 33.99 18.90 7.11
N LEU A 577 34.21 17.94 6.21
CA LEU A 577 34.89 16.68 6.54
C LEU A 577 36.35 16.87 6.98
N ARG A 578 37.05 17.89 6.48
CA ARG A 578 38.44 18.20 6.88
C ARG A 578 38.52 18.86 8.24
N GLU A 579 37.57 19.73 8.56
CA GLU A 579 37.64 20.53 9.78
C GLU A 579 36.98 19.85 10.98
N ARG A 580 36.08 18.86 10.77
CA ARG A 580 35.34 18.20 11.84
C ARG A 580 36.28 17.54 12.86
N ASP A 581 35.77 17.24 14.05
CA ASP A 581 36.52 16.43 15.00
C ASP A 581 36.62 14.99 14.47
N ASP A 582 37.79 14.36 14.50
CA ASP A 582 37.96 12.96 14.10
C ASP A 582 37.13 12.03 14.97
N ARG A 583 36.85 12.44 16.21
CA ARG A 583 35.95 11.73 17.13
C ARG A 583 34.47 11.98 16.83
N SER A 584 34.10 12.84 15.88
CA SER A 584 32.70 13.10 15.55
C SER A 584 32.00 11.89 14.92
N VAL A 585 30.73 11.71 15.26
CA VAL A 585 29.85 10.68 14.66
C VAL A 585 28.84 11.37 13.78
N LEU A 586 28.83 11.06 12.49
CA LEU A 586 27.82 11.55 11.55
C LEU A 586 26.52 10.76 11.76
N LEU A 587 25.42 11.47 12.04
CA LEU A 587 24.16 10.86 12.41
C LEU A 587 23.18 10.84 11.24
N TYR A 588 22.79 12.03 10.76
CA TYR A 588 21.85 12.17 9.66
C TYR A 588 22.02 13.52 8.92
N ILE A 589 21.48 13.59 7.71
CA ILE A 589 21.41 14.79 6.88
C ILE A 589 19.95 15.21 6.74
N ILE A 590 19.68 16.50 6.85
CA ILE A 590 18.43 17.11 6.37
C ILE A 590 18.73 17.74 5.02
N ARG A 591 18.12 17.20 3.97
CA ARG A 591 18.24 17.70 2.60
C ARG A 591 17.58 19.07 2.46
N ALA A 592 17.98 19.84 1.46
CA ALA A 592 17.36 21.15 1.18
C ALA A 592 15.84 21.10 0.93
N ASN A 593 15.30 19.96 0.49
CA ASN A 593 13.86 19.71 0.33
C ASN A 593 13.14 19.33 1.63
N GLY A 594 13.86 19.26 2.76
CA GLY A 594 13.34 18.85 4.07
C GLY A 594 13.34 17.35 4.34
N GLU A 595 13.81 16.50 3.42
CA GLU A 595 13.92 15.06 3.67
C GLU A 595 15.07 14.74 4.63
N MET A 596 14.84 13.82 5.57
CA MET A 596 15.88 13.30 6.46
C MET A 596 16.43 11.98 5.94
N GLU A 597 17.76 11.83 5.94
CA GLU A 597 18.47 10.57 5.61
C GLU A 597 19.55 10.26 6.67
N PHE A 598 19.58 9.02 7.16
CA PHE A 598 20.56 8.57 8.15
C PHE A 598 21.85 8.09 7.49
N TYR A 599 23.00 8.46 8.05
CA TYR A 599 24.29 7.87 7.67
C TYR A 599 24.31 6.40 8.06
N THR A 600 24.83 5.54 7.18
CA THR A 600 25.02 4.12 7.45
C THR A 600 26.40 3.63 7.05
N ALA A 601 26.82 2.50 7.60
CA ALA A 601 28.11 1.88 7.26
C ALA A 601 28.16 1.38 5.80
N GLU A 602 27.01 0.98 5.25
CA GLU A 602 26.92 0.37 3.91
C GLU A 602 26.75 1.41 2.80
N LYS A 603 26.25 2.62 3.12
CA LYS A 603 25.90 3.64 2.13
C LYS A 603 26.63 4.95 2.39
N GLU A 604 27.55 5.31 1.49
CA GLU A 604 28.20 6.62 1.51
C GLU A 604 27.20 7.73 1.14
N LEU A 605 26.72 8.44 2.16
CA LEU A 605 25.92 9.64 1.99
C LEU A 605 26.81 10.87 1.76
N LYS A 606 26.57 11.56 0.65
CA LYS A 606 27.21 12.83 0.30
C LYS A 606 26.20 13.97 0.43
N ALA A 607 26.52 14.92 1.29
CA ALA A 607 25.72 16.13 1.48
C ALA A 607 26.02 17.14 0.36
N GLN A 608 25.00 17.89 -0.06
CA GLN A 608 25.09 18.93 -1.08
C GLN A 608 24.91 20.32 -0.46
N THR A 609 25.17 21.37 -1.25
CA THR A 609 24.91 22.74 -0.82
C THR A 609 23.42 22.92 -0.49
N GLY A 610 23.12 23.51 0.67
CA GLY A 610 21.76 23.66 1.20
C GLY A 610 21.36 22.57 2.20
N ASP A 611 22.11 21.47 2.27
CA ASP A 611 21.85 20.41 3.24
C ASP A 611 22.38 20.78 4.64
N THR A 612 21.72 20.29 5.69
CA THR A 612 22.16 20.42 7.08
C THR A 612 22.62 19.07 7.61
N ILE A 613 23.88 18.98 8.02
CA ILE A 613 24.45 17.77 8.64
C ILE A 613 24.26 17.84 10.15
N VAL A 614 23.78 16.74 10.72
CA VAL A 614 23.72 16.55 12.17
C VAL A 614 24.74 15.50 12.59
N ALA A 615 25.60 15.88 13.54
CA ALA A 615 26.66 15.03 14.06
C ALA A 615 26.76 15.13 15.59
N LEU A 616 27.24 14.07 16.23
CA LEU A 616 27.62 14.07 17.64
C LEU A 616 29.10 14.48 17.74
N SER A 617 29.39 15.57 18.45
CA SER A 617 30.75 16.12 18.58
C SER A 617 31.11 16.54 20.00
N THR A 618 32.40 16.66 20.30
CA THR A 618 32.90 17.12 21.61
C THR A 618 32.57 18.60 21.87
N LEU A 619 32.45 18.97 23.15
CA LEU A 619 32.08 20.34 23.58
C LEU A 619 33.17 21.37 23.24
N ASN A 620 34.45 21.07 23.45
CA ASN A 620 35.58 22.01 23.27
C ASN A 620 35.66 22.61 21.85
N LYS A 621 35.49 21.78 20.81
CA LYS A 621 35.50 22.23 19.40
C LYS A 621 34.18 22.91 18.99
N THR A 622 33.13 22.76 19.79
CA THR A 622 31.84 23.46 19.60
C THR A 622 31.94 24.88 20.13
N ILE A 623 32.59 25.07 21.28
CA ILE A 623 32.85 26.38 21.89
C ILE A 623 33.81 27.18 21.01
N GLU A 624 34.94 26.62 20.59
CA GLU A 624 35.91 27.30 19.71
C GLU A 624 35.27 27.82 18.42
N ARG A 625 34.50 27.00 17.71
CA ARG A 625 33.84 27.45 16.48
C ARG A 625 32.65 28.40 16.71
N THR A 626 32.01 28.35 17.87
CA THR A 626 30.97 29.31 18.22
C THR A 626 31.61 30.67 18.48
N ILE A 627 32.78 30.68 19.13
CA ILE A 627 33.63 31.86 19.28
C ILE A 627 34.06 32.37 17.90
N ASP A 628 34.63 31.52 17.02
CA ASP A 628 35.04 31.92 15.67
C ASP A 628 33.90 32.56 14.87
N ARG A 629 32.69 31.97 14.92
CA ARG A 629 31.50 32.53 14.25
C ARG A 629 31.05 33.86 14.84
N LEU A 630 31.12 34.01 16.16
CA LEU A 630 30.76 35.27 16.83
C LEU A 630 31.82 36.34 16.54
N GLU A 631 33.09 35.97 16.44
CA GLU A 631 34.20 36.86 16.09
C GLU A 631 34.16 37.31 14.63
N GLU A 632 33.80 36.41 13.69
CA GLU A 632 33.53 36.76 12.29
C GLU A 632 32.34 37.70 12.15
N LYS A 633 31.31 37.54 13.00
CA LYS A 633 30.08 38.33 12.92
C LYS A 633 30.17 39.69 13.64
N ASN A 634 30.99 39.81 14.69
CA ASN A 634 31.11 41.01 15.51
C ASN A 634 32.35 41.86 15.23
N GLY A 635 33.24 41.47 14.31
CA GLY A 635 34.41 42.28 13.94
C GLY A 635 35.38 42.49 15.10
N LYS A 636 36.18 41.47 15.42
CA LYS A 636 37.36 41.52 16.31
C LYS A 636 37.11 42.11 17.72
N ALA A 637 36.14 41.57 18.45
CA ALA A 637 36.17 41.59 19.91
C ALA A 637 36.26 40.14 20.40
N THR A 638 37.45 39.73 20.83
CA THR A 638 37.72 38.39 21.37
C THR A 638 36.93 38.19 22.66
N MET A 639 35.95 37.28 22.64
CA MET A 639 35.20 36.90 23.83
C MET A 639 35.99 35.85 24.62
N PRO A 640 36.25 36.01 25.93
CA PRO A 640 36.96 35.00 26.71
C PRO A 640 36.20 33.67 26.72
N LYS A 641 36.90 32.55 26.53
CA LYS A 641 36.35 31.19 26.46
C LYS A 641 35.45 30.86 27.66
N GLU A 642 35.80 31.38 28.84
CA GLU A 642 35.08 31.25 30.11
C GLU A 642 33.66 31.83 30.07
N VAL A 643 33.43 32.94 29.35
CA VAL A 643 32.10 33.60 29.26
C VAL A 643 31.12 32.79 28.40
N VAL A 644 31.65 32.09 27.39
CA VAL A 644 30.87 31.21 26.53
C VAL A 644 30.60 29.88 27.24
N GLU A 645 31.58 29.35 27.96
CA GLU A 645 31.43 28.16 28.81
C GLU A 645 30.31 28.33 29.85
N THR A 646 30.24 29.48 30.54
CA THR A 646 29.15 29.77 31.50
C THR A 646 27.76 29.78 30.84
N LYS A 647 27.63 30.27 29.60
CA LYS A 647 26.34 30.26 28.87
C LYS A 647 25.87 28.88 28.42
N PHE A 648 26.79 27.93 28.27
CA PHE A 648 26.45 26.54 27.95
C PHE A 648 26.22 25.69 29.21
N LEU A 649 26.65 26.15 30.39
CA LEU A 649 26.54 25.47 31.68
C LEU A 649 25.40 26.00 32.57
N GLU A 650 24.75 27.11 32.19
CA GLU A 650 23.53 27.58 32.86
C GLU A 650 22.32 26.68 32.49
N ASP A 651 22.05 25.68 33.33
CA ASP A 651 20.66 25.29 33.62
C ASP A 651 19.91 26.54 34.13
N PRO A 652 18.60 26.70 33.84
CA PRO A 652 17.87 27.87 34.31
C PRO A 652 17.96 27.96 35.84
N PRO A 653 17.98 29.18 36.41
CA PRO A 653 17.94 29.31 37.85
C PRO A 653 16.71 28.56 38.37
N ASN A 654 16.97 27.71 39.35
CA ASN A 654 16.02 26.83 40.00
C ASN A 654 15.02 27.69 40.83
N GLU A 655 14.11 28.40 40.15
CA GLU A 655 12.91 28.93 40.79
C GLU A 655 11.92 27.77 40.95
N LYS A 656 11.92 27.17 42.14
CA LYS A 656 10.77 26.38 42.59
C LYS A 656 9.53 27.30 42.50
N PRO A 657 8.40 26.80 41.97
CA PRO A 657 7.17 27.60 41.97
C PRO A 657 6.80 27.96 43.40
N ALA A 658 6.44 29.22 43.62
CA ALA A 658 5.94 29.71 44.89
C ALA A 658 4.74 28.86 45.35
N ILE A 659 4.78 28.41 46.60
CA ILE A 659 3.60 27.84 47.26
C ILE A 659 2.63 29.01 47.51
N PRO A 660 1.34 28.90 47.15
CA PRO A 660 0.38 29.97 47.41
C PRO A 660 0.23 30.18 48.91
N GLY A 661 0.67 31.34 49.44
CA GLY A 661 0.28 31.80 50.78
C GLY A 661 1.36 32.38 51.71
N GLU A 662 2.64 32.41 51.36
CA GLU A 662 3.66 33.00 52.24
C GLU A 662 4.06 34.42 51.82
N THR A 663 3.73 35.40 52.68
CA THR A 663 4.22 36.78 52.61
C THR A 663 5.74 36.84 52.74
N PRO A 664 6.47 37.58 51.87
CA PRO A 664 7.92 37.68 51.96
C PRO A 664 8.36 38.63 53.09
N PRO A 665 9.51 38.39 53.75
CA PRO A 665 10.06 39.31 54.74
C PRO A 665 10.75 40.51 54.05
N LYS A 666 10.62 41.69 54.68
CA LYS A 666 11.22 42.97 54.27
C LYS A 666 12.76 42.88 54.25
N ILE A 667 13.37 43.25 53.13
CA ILE A 667 14.80 43.54 53.02
C ILE A 667 15.02 45.03 53.39
N MET A 668 15.85 45.28 54.42
CA MET A 668 16.36 46.61 54.75
C MET A 668 17.34 47.09 53.66
N LYS A 669 17.19 48.35 53.28
CA LYS A 669 18.16 49.10 52.46
C LYS A 669 19.27 49.61 53.38
N ASP A 670 20.50 49.20 53.14
CA ASP A 670 21.68 50.02 53.43
C ASP A 670 22.11 50.70 52.13
N GLY A 671 22.30 52.02 52.22
CA GLY A 671 22.78 52.86 51.13
C GLY A 671 24.16 53.45 51.44
N VAL A 672 24.58 54.31 50.51
CA VAL A 672 25.74 55.23 50.54
C VAL A 672 27.06 54.51 50.16
N THR A 673 27.73 54.81 49.04
CA THR A 673 27.68 55.91 48.04
C THR A 673 28.20 55.40 46.71
#